data_AF-A0A5J5EGA3-F1
#
_entry.id   AF-A0A5J5EGA3-F1
#
_cell.length_a   1.000
_cell.length_b   1.000
_cell.length_c   1.000
_cell.angle_alpha   90.00
_cell.angle_beta   90.00
_cell.angle_gamma   90.00
#
_symmetry.space_group_name_H-M   'P 1'
#
loop_
_entity.id
_entity.type
_entity.pdbx_description
1 polymer ?
#
loop_
_entity_poly.entity_id
_entity_poly.type
_entity_poly.pdbx_seq_one_letter_code
_entity_poly.pdbx_strand_id
1 'polypeptide(L)'
;MATTEFYPDLQARSIAQAADPTSSSDWLSTVSSVVSAFVAVVTLVTVYLAALQILSRRQQYRLGISTRSLGPWKAEVVSPSLLKMQTQIATPTISLPRLVQKNWQPNLTFPTGFESKPKVLDPEAPKTLAEASWVNFLQCLGLTPEHEEYYELQAESELVNGFVPMRWKGPDLVAIGSMLGFQSQENEPSFRKPMPLPMQWSGPLGWLQFRTSSDGCIAEFRRRRNLENQLPSDIHEYYDNLSISPRQLCLKAWLWQSINGFYLSGDRLLYLGGADKPGQRSRKRGNQPRTLEEVCYQVMELDSNVDEIKTMIWGGKSKQPDPVRSAAAEKGLSRSDLESLPEFLRGVSGKTNTKGSRTVSKLDPCPGLLSVVVEGEWTNSRGLNLEHSQVCEFDREYIEREEIDPKTHPYNLGGLFMEEGLLTLLKDAILRLKPDGYYFIPTQNLCSDVFDIYTHVDKLSDKIDCVISKEAIEEWQRITTNSNKELFQAMKLCNAFQDIKTRARASYTIRDMMIVAKASASLHRIVTSAPQGSEAPGTDLVWALIASPKLSTDMLKLLNNNPMIHALLAATVESENGWLNCTSMTGVDFMVGRYQVPLIANRTFSGAQMIAAVLDLFLTYFWIDKKWITDVAMYDVTVPQSIIMC
;
A
#
# COMPACT_ATOMS: atom_id res chain seq x y z
N MET A 1 47.12 124.25 -7.08
CA MET A 1 47.18 124.82 -5.71
C MET A 1 46.29 123.95 -4.85
N ALA A 2 46.86 122.95 -4.18
CA ALA A 2 47.41 123.06 -2.81
C ALA A 2 46.26 123.21 -1.80
N THR A 3 46.05 122.37 -0.78
CA THR A 3 46.95 121.44 -0.06
C THR A 3 46.11 120.71 1.02
N THR A 4 46.47 119.44 1.33
CA THR A 4 46.54 118.77 2.67
C THR A 4 45.38 118.82 3.67
N GLU A 5 45.08 117.85 4.56
CA GLU A 5 45.53 116.49 4.89
C GLU A 5 44.62 115.95 6.02
N PHE A 6 44.43 114.62 6.02
CA PHE A 6 44.32 113.64 7.13
C PHE A 6 43.24 113.65 8.28
N TYR A 7 42.72 112.41 8.43
CA TYR A 7 41.92 111.62 9.40
C TYR A 7 42.09 111.92 10.93
N PRO A 8 41.25 111.37 11.88
CA PRO A 8 40.70 110.00 11.85
C PRO A 8 39.33 109.63 12.49
N ASP A 9 38.91 108.40 12.14
CA ASP A 9 38.29 107.30 12.92
C ASP A 9 36.83 107.25 13.47
N LEU A 10 36.17 106.16 12.99
CA LEU A 10 35.43 105.08 13.67
C LEU A 10 34.07 105.29 14.39
N GLN A 11 33.10 104.56 13.80
CA GLN A 11 32.10 103.66 14.38
C GLN A 11 30.68 104.14 14.78
N ALA A 12 29.71 103.58 14.03
CA ALA A 12 28.61 102.72 14.49
C ALA A 12 27.16 103.27 14.57
N ARG A 13 26.27 102.47 13.96
CA ARG A 13 24.82 102.22 14.24
C ARG A 13 23.79 103.32 13.92
N SER A 14 22.85 103.02 13.02
CA SER A 14 21.50 102.44 13.33
C SER A 14 20.52 102.68 12.16
N ILE A 15 19.93 101.61 11.60
CA ILE A 15 18.50 101.21 11.71
C ILE A 15 17.54 101.90 10.71
N ALA A 16 17.02 101.09 9.77
CA ALA A 16 15.60 101.05 9.35
C ALA A 16 15.41 99.74 8.54
N GLN A 17 15.00 98.64 9.16
CA GLN A 17 13.61 98.15 9.20
C GLN A 17 12.91 98.04 7.82
N ALA A 18 12.98 96.84 7.26
CA ALA A 18 11.87 96.21 6.54
C ALA A 18 11.87 94.73 6.94
N ALA A 19 10.86 94.30 7.69
CA ALA A 19 10.66 92.91 8.07
C ALA A 19 9.73 92.26 7.03
N ASP A 20 10.26 91.28 6.31
CA ASP A 20 9.51 90.45 5.37
C ASP A 20 8.63 89.41 6.09
N PRO A 21 7.38 89.18 5.65
CA PRO A 21 6.58 88.02 6.01
C PRO A 21 6.74 86.93 4.92
N THR A 22 7.95 86.40 4.72
CA THR A 22 8.21 85.35 3.69
C THR A 22 8.74 84.03 4.26
N SER A 23 9.07 83.93 5.55
CA SER A 23 9.76 82.74 6.07
C SER A 23 8.85 81.53 6.31
N SER A 24 7.56 81.69 6.57
CA SER A 24 6.66 80.58 6.94
C SER A 24 6.12 79.81 5.73
N SER A 25 5.81 80.49 4.63
CA SER A 25 5.33 79.88 3.37
C SER A 25 6.45 79.15 2.63
N ASP A 26 7.67 79.67 2.67
CA ASP A 26 8.84 79.01 2.06
C ASP A 26 9.21 77.75 2.84
N TRP A 27 9.06 77.78 4.17
CA TRP A 27 9.27 76.61 5.01
C TRP A 27 8.22 75.51 4.78
N LEU A 28 6.95 75.90 4.65
CA LEU A 28 5.86 74.99 4.28
C LEU A 28 6.05 74.37 2.89
N SER A 29 6.51 75.15 1.90
CA SER A 29 6.79 74.62 0.55
C SER A 29 8.00 73.68 0.55
N THR A 30 9.02 73.98 1.35
CA THR A 30 10.23 73.14 1.48
C THR A 30 9.91 71.82 2.18
N VAL A 31 9.12 71.85 3.26
CA VAL A 31 8.64 70.63 3.93
C VAL A 31 7.73 69.82 3.01
N SER A 32 6.82 70.46 2.28
CA SER A 32 5.97 69.78 1.28
C SER A 32 6.80 69.13 0.17
N SER A 33 7.85 69.78 -0.31
CA SER A 33 8.80 69.26 -1.30
C SER A 33 9.54 68.03 -0.77
N VAL A 34 10.05 68.08 0.46
CA VAL A 34 10.74 66.96 1.10
C VAL A 34 9.79 65.78 1.34
N VAL A 35 8.55 66.05 1.79
CA VAL A 35 7.52 65.01 1.95
C VAL A 35 7.15 64.39 0.60
N SER A 36 6.98 65.20 -0.45
CA SER A 36 6.69 64.69 -1.80
C SER A 36 7.84 63.85 -2.36
N ALA A 37 9.09 64.27 -2.14
CA ALA A 37 10.27 63.51 -2.54
C ALA A 37 10.37 62.19 -1.77
N PHE A 38 10.09 62.20 -0.47
CA PHE A 38 10.05 61.00 0.36
C PHE A 38 8.96 60.04 -0.12
N VAL A 39 7.75 60.53 -0.37
CA VAL A 39 6.65 59.73 -0.96
C VAL A 39 7.10 59.14 -2.28
N ALA A 40 7.65 59.94 -3.21
CA ALA A 40 8.10 59.45 -4.52
C ALA A 40 9.18 58.36 -4.41
N VAL A 41 10.12 58.48 -3.48
CA VAL A 41 11.13 57.43 -3.20
C VAL A 41 10.45 56.16 -2.68
N VAL A 42 9.50 56.28 -1.75
CA VAL A 42 8.73 55.13 -1.25
C VAL A 42 7.90 54.48 -2.36
N THR A 43 7.26 55.25 -3.24
CA THR A 43 6.53 54.72 -4.40
C THR A 43 7.46 54.01 -5.38
N LEU A 44 8.64 54.56 -5.64
CA LEU A 44 9.62 53.96 -6.55
C LEU A 44 10.17 52.65 -5.97
N VAL A 45 10.45 52.61 -4.67
CA VAL A 45 10.87 51.37 -3.97
C VAL A 45 9.76 50.33 -3.99
N THR A 46 8.49 50.71 -3.74
CA THR A 46 7.37 49.76 -3.78
C THR A 46 7.10 49.24 -5.20
N VAL A 47 7.17 50.08 -6.24
CA VAL A 47 7.07 49.64 -7.64
C VAL A 47 8.24 48.73 -8.02
N TYR A 48 9.47 49.05 -7.58
CA TYR A 48 10.64 48.20 -7.82
C TYR A 48 10.50 46.82 -7.14
N LEU A 49 10.07 46.78 -5.88
CA LEU A 49 9.79 45.53 -5.18
C LEU A 49 8.67 44.72 -5.85
N ALA A 50 7.59 45.37 -6.30
CA ALA A 50 6.52 44.73 -7.04
C ALA A 50 7.01 44.17 -8.40
N ALA A 51 7.85 44.91 -9.12
CA ALA A 51 8.44 44.46 -10.37
C ALA A 51 9.36 43.25 -10.17
N LEU A 52 10.19 43.25 -9.12
CA LEU A 52 11.00 42.10 -8.73
C LEU A 52 10.15 40.87 -8.37
N GLN A 53 9.06 41.05 -7.62
CA GLN A 53 8.12 39.98 -7.30
C GLN A 53 7.42 39.41 -8.54
N ILE A 54 7.07 40.25 -9.52
CA ILE A 54 6.48 39.81 -10.79
C ILE A 54 7.51 39.04 -11.63
N LEU A 55 8.76 39.51 -11.69
CA LEU A 55 9.84 38.86 -12.41
C LEU A 55 10.19 37.49 -11.81
N SER A 56 10.34 37.40 -10.49
CA SER A 56 10.62 36.15 -9.80
C SER A 56 9.46 35.16 -9.95
N ARG A 57 8.21 35.61 -9.81
CA ARG A 57 7.01 34.79 -10.08
C ARG A 57 6.99 34.31 -11.52
N ARG A 58 7.28 35.16 -12.52
CA ARG A 58 7.34 34.75 -13.94
C ARG A 58 8.42 33.72 -14.22
N GLN A 59 9.58 33.82 -13.58
CA GLN A 59 10.66 32.85 -13.74
C GLN A 59 10.30 31.50 -13.12
N GLN A 60 9.77 31.49 -11.89
CA GLN A 60 9.23 30.29 -11.25
C GLN A 60 8.11 29.68 -12.09
N TYR A 61 7.24 30.53 -12.65
CA TYR A 61 6.12 30.10 -13.47
C TYR A 61 6.57 29.43 -14.77
N ARG A 62 7.57 29.98 -15.45
CA ARG A 62 8.18 29.37 -16.64
C ARG A 62 8.86 28.03 -16.35
N LEU A 63 9.49 27.89 -15.19
CA LEU A 63 10.13 26.64 -14.79
C LEU A 63 9.09 25.57 -14.45
N GLY A 64 8.06 25.89 -13.67
CA GLY A 64 7.00 24.96 -13.26
C GLY A 64 6.17 24.42 -14.43
N ILE A 65 5.91 25.22 -15.47
CA ILE A 65 5.19 24.80 -16.69
C ILE A 65 6.11 24.22 -17.78
N SER A 66 7.40 24.04 -17.46
CA SER A 66 8.36 23.54 -18.43
C SER A 66 8.14 22.06 -18.74
N THR A 67 8.64 21.62 -19.90
CA THR A 67 8.63 20.19 -20.26
C THR A 67 9.47 19.34 -19.29
N ARG A 68 10.41 19.96 -18.56
CA ARG A 68 11.22 19.26 -17.53
C ARG A 68 10.44 18.97 -16.25
N SER A 69 9.36 19.70 -16.00
CA SER A 69 8.52 19.54 -14.80
C SER A 69 7.24 18.75 -15.07
N LEU A 70 6.65 18.92 -16.26
CA LEU A 70 5.37 18.29 -16.63
C LEU A 70 5.54 17.10 -17.58
N GLY A 71 6.68 16.97 -18.26
CA GLY A 71 6.93 15.93 -19.26
C GLY A 71 5.80 15.82 -20.29
N PRO A 72 5.21 14.62 -20.51
CA PRO A 72 4.17 14.42 -21.50
C PRO A 72 2.86 15.15 -21.15
N TRP A 73 2.62 15.46 -19.88
CA TRP A 73 1.39 16.15 -19.43
C TRP A 73 1.36 17.63 -19.79
N LYS A 74 2.46 18.21 -20.28
CA LYS A 74 2.53 19.65 -20.56
C LYS A 74 1.45 20.13 -21.53
N ALA A 75 1.14 19.36 -22.56
CA ALA A 75 0.16 19.76 -23.58
C ALA A 75 -1.25 19.85 -23.02
N GLU A 76 -1.65 18.89 -22.17
CA GLU A 76 -2.95 18.88 -21.50
C GLU A 76 -3.02 19.91 -20.38
N VAL A 77 -1.94 20.06 -19.63
CA VAL A 77 -1.92 20.91 -18.44
C VAL A 77 -1.84 22.39 -18.78
N VAL A 78 -1.19 22.74 -19.88
CA VAL A 78 -0.87 24.13 -20.23
C VAL A 78 -1.60 24.51 -21.51
N SER A 79 -2.69 25.25 -21.37
CA SER A 79 -3.40 25.80 -22.52
C SER A 79 -2.99 27.27 -22.77
N PRO A 80 -2.65 27.64 -24.01
CA PRO A 80 -2.36 29.03 -24.35
C PRO A 80 -3.66 29.85 -24.31
N SER A 81 -3.71 30.95 -23.54
CA SER A 81 -4.87 31.84 -23.63
C SER A 81 -4.82 32.72 -24.88
N LEU A 82 -6.01 33.01 -25.41
CA LEU A 82 -6.25 33.86 -26.58
C LEU A 82 -5.61 35.26 -26.48
N LEU A 83 -5.31 35.74 -25.27
CA LEU A 83 -4.75 37.08 -25.02
C LEU A 83 -3.27 37.07 -24.60
N LYS A 84 -2.58 35.91 -24.54
CA LYS A 84 -1.16 35.75 -24.12
C LYS A 84 -0.78 36.37 -22.76
N MET A 85 -1.72 36.96 -22.02
CA MET A 85 -1.46 37.64 -20.74
C MET A 85 -1.56 36.72 -19.53
N GLN A 86 -2.33 35.63 -19.62
CA GLN A 86 -2.41 34.59 -18.58
C GLN A 86 -2.32 33.22 -19.23
N THR A 87 -1.47 32.34 -18.69
CA THR A 87 -1.47 30.92 -19.05
C THR A 87 -2.53 30.25 -18.20
N GLN A 88 -3.43 29.48 -18.80
CA GLN A 88 -4.37 28.67 -18.04
C GLN A 88 -3.72 27.33 -17.74
N ILE A 89 -3.74 26.96 -16.46
CA ILE A 89 -3.25 25.66 -15.99
C ILE A 89 -4.45 24.82 -15.62
N ALA A 90 -4.48 23.58 -16.06
CA ALA A 90 -5.42 22.57 -15.58
C ALA A 90 -4.65 21.31 -15.20
N THR A 91 -4.98 20.67 -14.08
CA THR A 91 -4.31 19.42 -13.67
C THR A 91 -5.29 18.26 -13.58
N PRO A 92 -4.81 17.03 -13.83
CA PRO A 92 -5.65 15.85 -13.70
C PRO A 92 -6.09 15.68 -12.24
N THR A 93 -7.31 15.21 -12.05
CA THR A 93 -7.88 14.81 -10.77
C THR A 93 -8.33 13.37 -10.92
N ILE A 94 -7.92 12.52 -9.99
CA ILE A 94 -8.19 11.08 -10.02
C ILE A 94 -9.14 10.76 -8.88
N SER A 95 -10.14 9.93 -9.16
CA SER A 95 -11.09 9.43 -8.18
C SER A 95 -11.11 7.91 -8.20
N LEU A 96 -10.90 7.28 -7.05
CA LEU A 96 -10.80 5.83 -6.95
C LEU A 96 -12.12 5.12 -7.30
N PRO A 97 -13.30 5.58 -6.86
CA PRO A 97 -14.58 5.03 -7.32
C PRO A 97 -14.73 5.01 -8.84
N ARG A 98 -14.26 6.06 -9.54
CA ARG A 98 -14.28 6.12 -11.01
C ARG A 98 -13.34 5.09 -11.63
N LEU A 99 -12.13 4.91 -11.08
CA LEU A 99 -11.19 3.88 -11.53
C LEU A 99 -11.77 2.47 -11.37
N VAL A 100 -12.42 2.19 -10.24
CA VAL A 100 -13.09 0.91 -9.98
C VAL A 100 -14.25 0.70 -10.96
N GLN A 101 -15.10 1.71 -11.15
CA GLN A 101 -16.23 1.64 -12.09
C GLN A 101 -15.78 1.38 -13.53
N LYS A 102 -14.63 1.95 -13.93
CA LYS A 102 -14.05 1.77 -15.27
C LYS A 102 -13.20 0.51 -15.41
N ASN A 103 -13.11 -0.34 -14.38
CA ASN A 103 -12.27 -1.54 -14.33
C ASN A 103 -10.82 -1.25 -14.73
N TRP A 104 -10.29 -0.12 -14.26
CA TRP A 104 -8.92 0.27 -14.53
C TRP A 104 -7.94 -0.83 -14.08
N GLN A 105 -7.01 -1.19 -14.97
CA GLN A 105 -5.94 -2.14 -14.68
C GLN A 105 -4.64 -1.37 -14.49
N PRO A 106 -4.11 -1.25 -13.26
CA PRO A 106 -2.87 -0.53 -13.03
C PRO A 106 -1.72 -1.17 -13.80
N ASN A 107 -0.89 -0.36 -14.45
CA ASN A 107 0.34 -0.82 -15.10
C ASN A 107 1.53 -0.22 -14.36
N LEU A 108 1.90 -0.88 -13.26
CA LEU A 108 2.87 -0.31 -12.33
C LEU A 108 4.27 -0.38 -12.89
N THR A 109 4.92 0.79 -12.98
CA THR A 109 6.29 0.90 -13.45
C THR A 109 7.12 1.73 -12.48
N PHE A 110 8.43 1.44 -12.41
CA PHE A 110 9.33 2.37 -11.73
C PHE A 110 9.42 3.64 -12.57
N PRO A 111 9.23 4.82 -11.96
CA PRO A 111 9.24 6.07 -12.71
C PRO A 111 10.66 6.31 -13.24
N THR A 112 10.76 6.46 -14.55
CA THR A 112 12.04 6.73 -15.23
C THR A 112 12.59 8.12 -14.87
N GLY A 113 11.70 9.00 -14.39
CA GLY A 113 11.96 10.43 -14.25
C GLY A 113 11.99 11.13 -15.60
N PHE A 114 12.18 12.45 -15.57
CA PHE A 114 12.34 13.26 -16.78
C PHE A 114 13.76 13.16 -17.32
N GLU A 115 13.91 13.01 -18.63
CA GLU A 115 15.23 12.91 -19.28
C GLU A 115 16.11 14.10 -18.91
N SER A 116 17.27 13.80 -18.33
CA SER A 116 18.18 14.81 -17.79
C SER A 116 19.08 15.46 -18.84
N LYS A 117 19.02 15.08 -20.13
CA LYS A 117 19.99 15.54 -21.14
C LYS A 117 19.75 17.01 -21.51
N PRO A 118 20.60 17.96 -21.08
CA PRO A 118 20.56 19.32 -21.59
C PRO A 118 21.48 19.38 -22.81
N LYS A 119 21.00 19.84 -23.96
CA LYS A 119 21.92 20.33 -25.02
C LYS A 119 22.60 21.64 -24.64
N VAL A 120 22.18 22.29 -23.53
CA VAL A 120 22.74 23.56 -23.05
C VAL A 120 22.75 23.53 -21.51
N LEU A 121 23.95 23.56 -20.92
CA LEU A 121 24.16 23.81 -19.50
C LEU A 121 23.87 25.28 -19.24
N ASP A 122 22.82 25.57 -18.48
CA ASP A 122 22.63 26.88 -17.87
C ASP A 122 23.24 26.78 -16.45
N PRO A 123 24.41 27.40 -16.18
CA PRO A 123 25.16 27.20 -14.94
C PRO A 123 24.49 27.80 -13.69
N GLU A 124 23.44 28.60 -13.86
CA GLU A 124 22.69 29.24 -12.76
C GLU A 124 21.31 28.61 -12.49
N ALA A 125 20.89 27.60 -13.26
CA ALA A 125 19.67 26.88 -12.94
C ALA A 125 19.93 26.07 -11.66
N PRO A 126 19.18 26.30 -10.55
CA PRO A 126 19.35 25.50 -9.36
C PRO A 126 19.17 24.03 -9.76
N LYS A 127 20.18 23.20 -9.47
CA LYS A 127 20.17 21.73 -9.72
C LYS A 127 19.03 20.99 -9.01
N THR A 128 18.25 21.72 -8.22
CA THR A 128 17.08 21.22 -7.54
C THR A 128 15.88 21.26 -8.48
N LEU A 129 15.15 20.14 -8.50
CA LEU A 129 13.70 20.03 -8.78
C LEU A 129 13.30 19.38 -10.10
N ALA A 130 13.54 18.06 -10.15
CA ALA A 130 12.71 17.10 -10.87
C ALA A 130 12.60 15.75 -10.10
N GLU A 131 12.99 15.72 -8.82
CA GLU A 131 12.91 14.49 -8.00
C GLU A 131 11.53 14.32 -7.35
N ALA A 132 10.89 15.42 -6.95
CA ALA A 132 9.53 15.45 -6.44
C ALA A 132 8.56 15.85 -7.55
N SER A 133 7.62 14.98 -7.94
CA SER A 133 6.61 15.32 -8.94
C SER A 133 5.40 14.39 -8.92
N TRP A 134 4.19 14.95 -8.93
CA TRP A 134 2.96 14.18 -9.16
C TRP A 134 2.96 13.45 -10.52
N VAL A 135 3.66 13.96 -11.54
CA VAL A 135 3.74 13.30 -12.86
C VAL A 135 4.47 11.97 -12.74
N ASN A 136 5.56 11.92 -11.95
CA ASN A 136 6.26 10.67 -11.67
C ASN A 136 5.34 9.71 -10.91
N PHE A 137 4.48 10.22 -10.02
CA PHE A 137 3.50 9.39 -9.33
C PHE A 137 2.45 8.81 -10.28
N LEU A 138 1.91 9.60 -11.23
CA LEU A 138 0.99 9.08 -12.25
C LEU A 138 1.68 8.09 -13.20
N GLN A 139 2.94 8.33 -13.54
CA GLN A 139 3.75 7.37 -14.29
C GLN A 139 3.87 6.03 -13.53
N CYS A 140 4.08 6.07 -12.20
CA CYS A 140 4.08 4.85 -11.39
C CYS A 140 2.77 4.08 -11.48
N LEU A 141 1.63 4.77 -11.61
CA LEU A 141 0.32 4.15 -11.79
C LEU A 141 0.12 3.60 -13.21
N GLY A 142 0.95 4.01 -14.17
CA GLY A 142 0.76 3.72 -15.59
C GLY A 142 -0.25 4.65 -16.27
N LEU A 143 -0.58 5.79 -15.64
CA LEU A 143 -1.48 6.78 -16.21
C LEU A 143 -0.70 7.77 -17.07
N THR A 144 -1.19 7.97 -18.29
CA THR A 144 -0.64 8.90 -19.29
C THR A 144 -1.74 9.85 -19.76
N PRO A 145 -1.38 10.97 -20.43
CA PRO A 145 -2.35 11.90 -21.00
C PRO A 145 -3.31 11.30 -22.03
N GLU A 146 -3.03 10.10 -22.54
CA GLU A 146 -3.91 9.42 -23.52
C GLU A 146 -5.11 8.76 -22.83
N HIS A 147 -5.08 8.63 -21.51
CA HIS A 147 -6.10 7.93 -20.73
C HIS A 147 -7.17 8.86 -20.14
N GLU A 148 -7.74 9.75 -20.96
CA GLU A 148 -8.73 10.76 -20.55
C GLU A 148 -9.94 10.18 -19.81
N GLU A 149 -10.27 8.91 -20.04
CA GLU A 149 -11.34 8.19 -19.37
C GLU A 149 -11.12 7.97 -17.86
N TYR A 150 -9.88 8.01 -17.36
CA TYR A 150 -9.53 7.74 -15.96
C TYR A 150 -9.32 8.99 -15.09
N TYR A 151 -9.32 10.20 -15.66
CA TYR A 151 -9.13 11.45 -14.90
C TYR A 151 -10.04 12.58 -15.40
N GLU A 152 -10.08 13.68 -14.62
CA GLU A 152 -10.74 14.93 -14.99
C GLU A 152 -9.77 16.09 -14.88
N LEU A 153 -9.77 17.02 -15.84
CA LEU A 153 -8.94 18.22 -15.74
C LEU A 153 -9.65 19.30 -14.90
N GLN A 154 -8.97 19.79 -13.87
CA GLN A 154 -9.44 20.90 -13.03
C GLN A 154 -8.52 22.10 -13.17
N ALA A 155 -9.10 23.29 -13.31
CA ALA A 155 -8.33 24.52 -13.43
C ALA A 155 -7.59 24.86 -12.14
N GLU A 156 -6.32 25.23 -12.25
CA GLU A 156 -5.49 25.71 -11.15
C GLU A 156 -5.09 27.17 -11.35
N SER A 157 -5.25 27.95 -10.27
CA SER A 157 -5.00 29.39 -10.29
C SER A 157 -3.54 29.75 -9.94
N GLU A 158 -2.86 28.91 -9.17
CA GLU A 158 -1.55 29.23 -8.59
C GLU A 158 -0.58 28.06 -8.62
N LEU A 159 0.72 28.39 -8.55
CA LEU A 159 1.79 27.41 -8.38
C LEU A 159 2.13 27.25 -6.90
N VAL A 160 2.39 26.03 -6.48
CA VAL A 160 2.80 25.72 -5.10
C VAL A 160 4.29 25.42 -5.09
N ASN A 161 5.06 26.24 -4.37
CA ASN A 161 6.53 26.17 -4.34
C ASN A 161 7.19 26.22 -5.74
N GLY A 162 6.55 26.87 -6.71
CA GLY A 162 7.02 26.95 -8.10
C GLY A 162 6.67 25.73 -8.97
N PHE A 163 5.89 24.77 -8.45
CA PHE A 163 5.37 23.61 -9.18
C PHE A 163 3.90 23.77 -9.49
N VAL A 164 3.47 23.16 -10.60
CA VAL A 164 2.06 23.01 -10.91
C VAL A 164 1.49 21.95 -9.96
N PRO A 165 0.56 22.30 -9.04
CA PRO A 165 -0.01 21.35 -8.10
C PRO A 165 -1.07 20.45 -8.75
N MET A 166 -1.17 19.21 -8.29
CA MET A 166 -2.28 18.30 -8.60
C MET A 166 -3.17 18.15 -7.36
N ARG A 167 -4.48 18.37 -7.48
CA ARG A 167 -5.41 18.16 -6.35
C ARG A 167 -5.82 16.70 -6.22
N TRP A 168 -5.86 16.26 -4.97
CA TRP A 168 -6.31 14.93 -4.57
C TRP A 168 -7.33 15.04 -3.47
N LYS A 169 -8.37 14.20 -3.53
CA LYS A 169 -9.14 13.89 -2.32
C LYS A 169 -8.25 13.08 -1.40
N GLY A 170 -8.22 13.44 -0.13
CA GLY A 170 -7.40 12.77 0.89
C GLY A 170 -7.58 11.25 0.87
N PRO A 171 -8.81 10.74 1.02
CA PRO A 171 -9.09 9.30 1.01
C PRO A 171 -8.64 8.58 -0.27
N ASP A 172 -8.76 9.22 -1.44
CA ASP A 172 -8.30 8.64 -2.71
C ASP A 172 -6.76 8.46 -2.71
N LEU A 173 -6.02 9.46 -2.24
CA LEU A 173 -4.55 9.37 -2.14
C LEU A 173 -4.13 8.33 -1.10
N VAL A 174 -4.80 8.26 0.05
CA VAL A 174 -4.51 7.27 1.09
C VAL A 174 -4.75 5.86 0.56
N ALA A 175 -5.88 5.60 -0.09
CA ALA A 175 -6.20 4.29 -0.63
C ALA A 175 -5.21 3.85 -1.73
N ILE A 176 -4.85 4.75 -2.66
CA ILE A 176 -3.84 4.45 -3.69
C ILE A 176 -2.45 4.28 -3.05
N GLY A 177 -2.04 5.17 -2.15
CA GLY A 177 -0.75 5.07 -1.47
C GLY A 177 -0.64 3.76 -0.69
N SER A 178 -1.74 3.37 -0.07
CA SER A 178 -1.82 2.10 0.64
C SER A 178 -1.65 0.89 -0.26
N MET A 179 -2.43 0.87 -1.33
CA MET A 179 -2.42 -0.15 -2.36
C MET A 179 -1.01 -0.32 -2.93
N LEU A 180 -0.26 0.78 -3.05
CA LEU A 180 1.11 0.80 -3.53
C LEU A 180 2.16 0.49 -2.46
N GLY A 181 1.78 0.36 -1.18
CA GLY A 181 2.66 -0.01 -0.08
C GLY A 181 3.40 1.12 0.59
N PHE A 182 2.87 2.35 0.54
CA PHE A 182 3.39 3.47 1.31
C PHE A 182 2.99 3.37 2.78
N GLN A 183 3.97 3.45 3.67
CA GLN A 183 3.81 3.27 5.12
C GLN A 183 4.41 4.45 5.86
N SER A 184 3.73 4.93 6.91
CA SER A 184 4.35 5.86 7.85
C SER A 184 5.42 5.18 8.70
N GLN A 185 6.31 5.99 9.26
CA GLN A 185 7.26 5.56 10.29
C GLN A 185 6.65 5.52 11.68
N GLU A 186 5.39 5.94 11.84
CA GLU A 186 4.69 5.86 13.11
C GLU A 186 4.28 4.44 13.44
N ASN A 187 4.68 3.96 14.62
CA ASN A 187 4.39 2.59 15.08
C ASN A 187 2.94 2.42 15.55
N GLU A 188 2.30 3.48 16.04
CA GLU A 188 0.93 3.48 16.57
C GLU A 188 0.20 4.79 16.21
N PRO A 189 -0.15 4.99 14.94
CA PRO A 189 -0.96 6.14 14.54
C PRO A 189 -2.32 6.13 15.25
N SER A 190 -2.91 7.31 15.47
CA SER A 190 -4.12 7.45 16.31
C SER A 190 -5.32 7.90 15.49
N PHE A 191 -6.39 7.12 15.51
CA PHE A 191 -7.70 7.54 14.96
C PHE A 191 -8.28 8.81 15.61
N ARG A 192 -7.76 9.24 16.76
CA ARG A 192 -8.30 10.36 17.55
C ARG A 192 -7.58 11.68 17.30
N LYS A 193 -6.41 11.66 16.67
CA LYS A 193 -5.59 12.86 16.48
C LYS A 193 -5.26 13.02 15.00
N PRO A 194 -5.25 14.26 14.49
CA PRO A 194 -4.81 14.49 13.11
C PRO A 194 -3.38 14.02 12.94
N MET A 195 -3.06 13.62 11.71
CA MET A 195 -1.74 13.15 11.31
C MET A 195 -0.69 14.23 11.65
N PRO A 196 0.36 13.92 12.43
CA PRO A 196 1.36 14.93 12.77
C PRO A 196 2.19 15.29 11.54
N LEU A 197 2.16 16.57 11.17
CA LEU A 197 2.92 17.10 10.04
C LEU A 197 4.16 17.87 10.54
N PRO A 198 5.32 17.79 9.85
CA PRO A 198 5.56 17.03 8.62
C PRO A 198 5.68 15.53 8.87
N MET A 199 5.24 14.73 7.89
CA MET A 199 5.31 13.26 7.91
C MET A 199 5.94 12.74 6.62
N GLN A 200 6.54 11.56 6.66
CA GLN A 200 6.97 10.85 5.47
C GLN A 200 6.41 9.44 5.45
N TRP A 201 5.81 9.05 4.33
CA TRP A 201 5.51 7.66 4.03
C TRP A 201 6.54 7.11 3.06
N SER A 202 6.95 5.86 3.26
CA SER A 202 7.90 5.16 2.38
C SER A 202 7.27 3.89 1.83
N GLY A 203 7.53 3.60 0.56
CA GLY A 203 7.06 2.38 -0.10
C GLY A 203 8.03 1.90 -1.18
N PRO A 204 7.68 0.85 -1.92
CA PRO A 204 8.53 0.27 -2.95
C PRO A 204 8.93 1.28 -4.04
N LEU A 205 8.01 2.17 -4.42
CA LEU A 205 8.18 3.14 -5.51
C LEU A 205 8.95 4.41 -5.10
N GLY A 206 9.07 4.70 -3.80
CA GLY A 206 9.67 5.95 -3.32
C GLY A 206 9.17 6.37 -1.95
N TRP A 207 9.09 7.68 -1.73
CA TRP A 207 8.52 8.26 -0.51
C TRP A 207 7.59 9.44 -0.82
N LEU A 208 6.55 9.59 0.00
CA LEU A 208 5.63 10.71 0.02
C LEU A 208 5.94 11.56 1.25
N GLN A 209 6.28 12.82 1.06
CA GLN A 209 6.51 13.74 2.17
C GLN A 209 5.32 14.69 2.32
N PHE A 210 4.63 14.61 3.44
CA PHE A 210 3.48 15.45 3.77
C PHE A 210 3.93 16.66 4.60
N ARG A 211 3.45 17.85 4.23
CA ARG A 211 3.76 19.13 4.89
C ARG A 211 2.51 19.97 5.06
N THR A 212 2.52 20.84 6.07
CA THR A 212 1.50 21.86 6.26
C THR A 212 1.67 23.00 5.27
N SER A 213 0.55 23.50 4.74
CA SER A 213 0.43 24.72 3.95
C SER A 213 -0.72 25.58 4.47
N SER A 214 -0.76 26.87 4.10
CA SER A 214 -1.93 27.73 4.32
C SER A 214 -3.19 27.16 3.68
N ASP A 215 -3.05 26.44 2.57
CA ASP A 215 -4.15 25.91 1.76
C ASP A 215 -4.47 24.43 2.05
N GLY A 216 -3.89 23.87 3.13
CA GLY A 216 -4.13 22.48 3.56
C GLY A 216 -2.84 21.67 3.67
N CYS A 217 -2.83 20.46 3.11
CA CYS A 217 -1.69 19.56 3.16
C CYS A 217 -1.05 19.42 1.78
N ILE A 218 0.28 19.56 1.71
CA ILE A 218 1.07 19.31 0.51
C ILE A 218 1.75 17.95 0.63
N ALA A 219 1.62 17.10 -0.39
CA ALA A 219 2.35 15.85 -0.55
C ALA A 219 3.39 15.97 -1.67
N GLU A 220 4.67 15.75 -1.35
CA GLU A 220 5.76 15.68 -2.33
C GLU A 220 6.11 14.21 -2.59
N PHE A 221 5.91 13.70 -3.82
CA PHE A 221 6.33 12.33 -4.16
C PHE A 221 7.72 12.31 -4.75
N ARG A 222 8.64 11.63 -4.06
CA ARG A 222 9.99 11.39 -4.56
C ARG A 222 10.19 9.92 -4.88
N ARG A 223 10.60 9.66 -6.12
CA ARG A 223 10.88 8.30 -6.58
C ARG A 223 12.10 7.70 -5.91
N ARG A 224 12.10 6.38 -5.76
CA ARG A 224 13.29 5.63 -5.37
C ARG A 224 14.33 5.64 -6.48
N ARG A 225 15.61 5.53 -6.12
CA ARG A 225 16.67 5.25 -7.10
C ARG A 225 16.43 3.89 -7.76
N ASN A 226 16.83 3.79 -9.03
CA ASN A 226 16.73 2.53 -9.77
C ASN A 226 17.51 1.45 -9.01
N LEU A 227 16.82 0.36 -8.68
CA LEU A 227 17.40 -0.83 -8.07
C LEU A 227 17.95 -1.72 -9.18
N GLU A 228 19.07 -2.38 -8.91
CA GLU A 228 19.58 -3.45 -9.77
C GLU A 228 18.74 -4.72 -9.57
N ASN A 229 18.50 -5.45 -10.66
CA ASN A 229 17.82 -6.74 -10.59
C ASN A 229 18.65 -7.71 -9.75
N GLN A 230 17.98 -8.46 -8.86
CA GLN A 230 18.67 -9.45 -8.04
C GLN A 230 18.65 -10.84 -8.65
N LEU A 231 17.74 -11.08 -9.59
CA LEU A 231 17.66 -12.36 -10.27
C LEU A 231 18.72 -12.47 -11.37
N PRO A 232 19.25 -13.68 -11.62
CA PRO A 232 20.16 -13.96 -12.74
C PRO A 232 19.63 -13.48 -14.09
N SER A 233 20.52 -12.94 -14.95
CA SER A 233 20.14 -12.36 -16.24
C SER A 233 19.54 -13.38 -17.22
N ASP A 234 19.93 -14.64 -17.15
CA ASP A 234 19.40 -15.72 -17.98
C ASP A 234 17.93 -16.04 -17.65
N ILE A 235 17.53 -15.88 -16.39
CA ILE A 235 16.13 -15.97 -15.97
C ILE A 235 15.32 -14.81 -16.56
N HIS A 236 15.86 -13.58 -16.51
CA HIS A 236 15.22 -12.43 -17.15
C HIS A 236 15.03 -12.66 -18.65
N GLU A 237 16.09 -13.08 -19.36
CA GLU A 237 16.03 -13.35 -20.79
C GLU A 237 14.96 -14.38 -21.15
N TYR A 238 14.85 -15.46 -20.38
CA TYR A 238 13.83 -16.48 -20.63
C TYR A 238 12.40 -15.94 -20.46
N TYR A 239 12.09 -15.33 -19.31
CA TYR A 239 10.72 -14.89 -19.00
C TYR A 239 10.32 -13.62 -19.74
N ASP A 240 11.26 -12.76 -20.12
CA ASP A 240 10.97 -11.59 -20.97
C ASP A 240 10.57 -12.02 -22.39
N ASN A 241 11.17 -13.08 -22.91
CA ASN A 241 10.84 -13.66 -24.23
C ASN A 241 9.65 -14.64 -24.20
N LEU A 242 9.18 -15.04 -23.02
CA LEU A 242 8.04 -15.93 -22.88
C LEU A 242 6.74 -15.17 -23.19
N SER A 243 5.96 -15.67 -24.17
CA SER A 243 4.70 -15.06 -24.62
C SER A 243 3.53 -15.20 -23.63
N ILE A 244 3.82 -15.52 -22.37
CA ILE A 244 2.83 -15.66 -21.31
C ILE A 244 2.68 -14.31 -20.63
N SER A 245 1.47 -13.76 -20.70
CA SER A 245 1.10 -12.59 -19.92
C SER A 245 0.99 -13.00 -18.44
N PRO A 246 1.52 -12.18 -17.51
CA PRO A 246 1.25 -12.38 -16.09
C PRO A 246 -0.26 -12.26 -15.84
N ARG A 247 -0.72 -12.80 -14.71
CA ARG A 247 -2.11 -12.64 -14.29
C ARG A 247 -2.43 -11.15 -14.19
N GLN A 248 -3.55 -10.73 -14.80
CA GLN A 248 -3.94 -9.32 -14.78
C GLN A 248 -4.15 -8.83 -13.34
N LEU A 249 -3.62 -7.63 -13.08
CA LEU A 249 -3.79 -6.94 -11.81
C LEU A 249 -5.28 -6.63 -11.59
N CYS A 250 -5.83 -7.14 -10.49
CA CYS A 250 -7.22 -6.88 -10.10
C CYS A 250 -7.24 -5.74 -9.07
N LEU A 251 -7.58 -4.52 -9.53
CA LEU A 251 -7.67 -3.34 -8.67
C LEU A 251 -8.54 -3.60 -7.42
N LYS A 252 -9.71 -4.20 -7.60
CA LYS A 252 -10.61 -4.55 -6.49
C LYS A 252 -9.94 -5.44 -5.46
N ALA A 253 -9.19 -6.46 -5.90
CA ALA A 253 -8.52 -7.37 -4.98
C ALA A 253 -7.50 -6.64 -4.11
N TRP A 254 -6.72 -5.73 -4.68
CA TRP A 254 -5.75 -4.94 -3.94
C TRP A 254 -6.39 -3.92 -2.99
N LEU A 255 -7.48 -3.28 -3.43
CA LEU A 255 -8.25 -2.37 -2.58
C LEU A 255 -8.88 -3.09 -1.39
N TRP A 256 -9.26 -4.36 -1.54
CA TRP A 256 -9.73 -5.21 -0.45
C TRP A 256 -8.61 -5.68 0.48
N GLN A 257 -7.46 -6.08 -0.07
CA GLN A 257 -6.30 -6.49 0.74
C GLN A 257 -5.79 -5.35 1.64
N SER A 258 -5.96 -4.12 1.17
CA SER A 258 -5.66 -2.90 1.92
C SER A 258 -6.73 -2.50 2.96
N ILE A 259 -7.82 -3.25 3.12
CA ILE A 259 -8.77 -3.15 4.25
C ILE A 259 -9.02 -4.51 4.90
N ASN A 260 -7.97 -5.35 4.97
CA ASN A 260 -8.04 -6.64 5.66
C ASN A 260 -9.06 -7.64 5.08
N GLY A 261 -9.41 -7.50 3.80
CA GLY A 261 -10.33 -8.40 3.10
C GLY A 261 -9.63 -9.30 2.07
N PHE A 262 -10.20 -10.48 1.87
CA PHE A 262 -9.89 -11.38 0.77
C PHE A 262 -10.89 -11.19 -0.37
N TYR A 263 -10.38 -11.29 -1.60
CA TYR A 263 -11.18 -11.25 -2.82
C TYR A 263 -11.45 -12.67 -3.34
N LEU A 264 -12.72 -13.01 -3.57
CA LEU A 264 -13.17 -14.34 -3.97
C LEU A 264 -13.60 -14.39 -5.44
N SER A 265 -14.04 -15.57 -5.87
CA SER A 265 -14.75 -15.78 -7.13
C SER A 265 -16.08 -15.02 -7.18
N GLY A 266 -16.41 -14.49 -8.37
CA GLY A 266 -17.71 -13.86 -8.63
C GLY A 266 -17.93 -12.53 -7.92
N ASP A 267 -16.87 -11.73 -7.71
CA ASP A 267 -16.93 -10.42 -7.02
C ASP A 267 -17.44 -10.52 -5.57
N ARG A 268 -17.28 -11.72 -4.97
CA ARG A 268 -17.57 -11.98 -3.56
C ARG A 268 -16.35 -11.69 -2.70
N LEU A 269 -16.59 -11.51 -1.41
CA LEU A 269 -15.59 -10.96 -0.49
C LEU A 269 -15.61 -11.72 0.82
N LEU A 270 -14.45 -11.86 1.45
CA LEU A 270 -14.30 -12.53 2.74
C LEU A 270 -13.54 -11.63 3.72
N TYR A 271 -14.13 -11.38 4.88
CA TYR A 271 -13.54 -10.60 5.96
C TYR A 271 -13.46 -11.45 7.24
N LEU A 272 -12.28 -11.54 7.84
CA LEU A 272 -11.99 -12.44 8.98
C LEU A 272 -11.84 -11.71 10.33
N GLY A 273 -12.36 -10.48 10.44
CA GLY A 273 -12.22 -9.67 11.64
C GLY A 273 -10.75 -9.39 12.01
N GLY A 274 -10.50 -9.14 13.30
CA GLY A 274 -9.14 -8.99 13.85
C GLY A 274 -8.71 -7.59 14.28
N ALA A 275 -9.61 -6.60 14.30
CA ALA A 275 -9.32 -5.30 14.91
C ALA A 275 -9.20 -5.37 16.45
N ASP A 276 -9.75 -6.40 17.07
CA ASP A 276 -9.72 -6.60 18.53
C ASP A 276 -8.40 -7.25 18.96
N LYS A 277 -7.67 -6.61 19.89
CA LYS A 277 -6.39 -7.14 20.41
C LYS A 277 -6.60 -8.42 21.25
N PRO A 278 -5.70 -9.41 21.17
CA PRO A 278 -5.73 -10.57 22.05
C PRO A 278 -5.70 -10.10 23.52
N GLY A 279 -6.74 -10.46 24.28
CA GLY A 279 -6.91 -10.07 25.69
C GLY A 279 -8.03 -9.06 25.97
N GLN A 280 -8.63 -8.44 24.94
CA GLN A 280 -9.69 -7.42 25.16
C GLN A 280 -11.08 -8.03 25.40
N ARG A 281 -11.29 -9.34 25.18
CA ARG A 281 -12.58 -10.02 25.36
C ARG A 281 -12.45 -11.41 26.00
N SER A 282 -12.13 -11.45 27.29
CA SER A 282 -12.36 -12.64 28.14
C SER A 282 -13.23 -12.31 29.36
N ARG A 283 -14.16 -11.35 29.23
CA ARG A 283 -15.18 -11.08 30.27
C ARG A 283 -16.57 -11.51 29.81
N LYS A 284 -16.83 -12.80 30.03
CA LYS A 284 -18.14 -13.47 30.13
C LYS A 284 -19.11 -13.18 28.97
N ARG A 285 -19.02 -13.98 27.90
CA ARG A 285 -20.18 -14.35 27.06
C ARG A 285 -20.79 -15.60 27.71
N GLY A 286 -21.69 -15.38 28.67
CA GLY A 286 -22.42 -16.44 29.36
C GLY A 286 -23.79 -16.74 28.77
N ASN A 287 -24.13 -16.23 27.58
CA ASN A 287 -25.42 -16.48 26.96
C ASN A 287 -25.22 -17.07 25.56
N GLN A 288 -25.91 -18.18 25.29
CA GLN A 288 -26.03 -18.79 23.97
C GLN A 288 -26.43 -17.77 22.90
N PRO A 289 -25.99 -17.94 21.64
CA PRO A 289 -26.48 -17.13 20.53
C PRO A 289 -27.99 -17.30 20.41
N ARG A 290 -28.75 -16.23 20.63
CA ARG A 290 -30.19 -16.18 20.35
C ARG A 290 -30.37 -15.87 18.87
N THR A 291 -31.31 -16.54 18.22
CA THR A 291 -31.67 -16.27 16.83
C THR A 291 -32.39 -14.92 16.72
N LEU A 292 -32.27 -14.26 15.57
CA LEU A 292 -32.91 -12.95 15.33
C LEU A 292 -34.44 -13.01 15.51
N GLU A 293 -35.03 -14.16 15.16
CA GLU A 293 -36.47 -14.43 15.32
C GLU A 293 -36.88 -14.52 16.79
N GLU A 294 -36.06 -15.14 17.66
CA GLU A 294 -36.31 -15.17 19.11
C GLU A 294 -36.19 -13.78 19.75
N VAL A 295 -35.28 -12.95 19.27
CA VAL A 295 -35.13 -11.56 19.73
C VAL A 295 -36.33 -10.72 19.30
N CYS A 296 -36.78 -10.85 18.04
CA CYS A 296 -37.97 -10.17 17.54
C CYS A 296 -39.24 -10.61 18.29
N TYR A 297 -39.40 -11.90 18.56
CA TYR A 297 -40.57 -12.42 19.29
C TYR A 297 -40.63 -11.89 20.72
N GLN A 298 -39.49 -11.84 21.42
CA GLN A 298 -39.41 -11.28 22.79
C GLN A 298 -39.63 -9.76 22.81
N VAL A 299 -39.17 -9.03 21.79
CA VAL A 299 -39.39 -7.58 21.65
C VAL A 299 -40.85 -7.27 21.33
N MET A 300 -41.57 -8.17 20.65
CA MET A 300 -43.00 -7.99 20.34
C MET A 300 -43.93 -8.46 21.47
N GLU A 301 -43.51 -9.38 22.33
CA GLU A 301 -44.31 -9.85 23.49
C GLU A 301 -44.18 -8.96 24.74
N LEU A 302 -43.12 -8.16 24.85
CA LEU A 302 -42.88 -7.29 26.00
C LEU A 302 -43.25 -5.84 25.69
N ASP A 303 -44.10 -5.24 26.55
CA ASP A 303 -44.33 -3.79 26.66
C ASP A 303 -43.09 -3.08 27.25
N SER A 304 -41.92 -3.41 26.73
CA SER A 304 -40.62 -3.00 27.25
C SER A 304 -40.21 -1.64 26.72
N ASN A 305 -39.65 -0.83 27.61
CA ASN A 305 -39.10 0.49 27.29
C ASN A 305 -38.01 0.34 26.20
N VAL A 306 -37.88 1.34 25.32
CA VAL A 306 -36.89 1.39 24.23
C VAL A 306 -35.50 1.01 24.72
N ASP A 307 -35.10 1.42 25.93
CA ASP A 307 -33.82 1.05 26.51
C ASP A 307 -33.66 -0.45 26.80
N GLU A 308 -34.71 -1.19 27.18
CA GLU A 308 -34.68 -2.65 27.36
C GLU A 308 -34.57 -3.38 26.02
N ILE A 309 -35.29 -2.92 25.00
CA ILE A 309 -35.18 -3.43 23.62
C ILE A 309 -33.77 -3.22 23.09
N LYS A 310 -33.20 -2.03 23.29
CA LYS A 310 -31.79 -1.74 22.95
C LYS A 310 -30.83 -2.66 23.69
N THR A 311 -31.12 -2.98 24.93
CA THR A 311 -30.32 -3.87 25.77
C THR A 311 -30.40 -5.33 25.30
N MET A 312 -31.56 -5.76 24.77
CA MET A 312 -31.75 -7.10 24.20
C MET A 312 -31.09 -7.26 22.82
N ILE A 313 -31.13 -6.23 21.97
CA ILE A 313 -30.55 -6.26 20.62
C ILE A 313 -29.03 -6.04 20.65
N TRP A 314 -28.53 -5.15 21.51
CA TRP A 314 -27.12 -4.71 21.50
C TRP A 314 -26.33 -5.02 22.78
N GLY A 315 -26.96 -5.65 23.78
CA GLY A 315 -26.33 -5.91 25.08
C GLY A 315 -26.32 -4.70 26.02
N GLY A 316 -26.22 -4.95 27.33
CA GLY A 316 -26.18 -3.92 28.39
C GLY A 316 -25.18 -2.80 28.15
N LYS A 317 -25.55 -1.56 28.54
CA LYS A 317 -24.77 -0.30 28.48
C LYS A 317 -23.37 -0.33 29.14
N SER A 318 -22.86 -1.49 29.58
CA SER A 318 -21.45 -1.68 29.93
C SER A 318 -20.61 -2.33 28.83
N LYS A 319 -21.20 -2.62 27.66
CA LYS A 319 -20.58 -3.37 26.55
C LYS A 319 -20.84 -2.80 25.15
N GLN A 320 -21.09 -1.50 25.02
CA GLN A 320 -20.85 -0.80 23.77
C GLN A 320 -19.42 -0.25 23.80
N PRO A 321 -18.59 -0.39 22.75
CA PRO A 321 -17.54 0.59 22.51
C PRO A 321 -18.25 1.94 22.35
N ASP A 322 -17.83 2.96 23.09
CA ASP A 322 -18.35 4.30 22.91
C ASP A 322 -18.30 4.64 21.41
N PRO A 323 -19.41 5.08 20.78
CA PRO A 323 -19.31 5.67 19.47
C PRO A 323 -18.29 6.81 19.57
N VAL A 324 -17.37 6.87 18.60
CA VAL A 324 -16.34 7.92 18.52
C VAL A 324 -17.04 9.25 18.25
N ARG A 325 -17.61 9.84 19.31
CA ARG A 325 -18.15 11.21 19.48
C ARG A 325 -18.99 11.27 20.76
N SER A 326 -18.36 11.44 21.92
CA SER A 326 -18.63 12.57 22.84
C SER A 326 -17.89 12.45 24.19
N ALA A 327 -17.33 13.59 24.60
CA ALA A 327 -17.02 14.03 25.97
C ALA A 327 -16.26 13.10 26.94
N ALA A 328 -14.94 13.22 26.94
CA ALA A 328 -14.14 13.26 28.18
C ALA A 328 -12.78 13.92 27.88
N ALA A 329 -12.80 15.25 27.76
CA ALA A 329 -11.67 16.05 28.18
C ALA A 329 -11.63 16.03 29.73
N GLU A 330 -10.43 16.25 30.28
CA GLU A 330 -10.12 16.35 31.73
C GLU A 330 -9.82 15.03 32.46
N LYS A 331 -8.55 14.61 32.35
CA LYS A 331 -7.60 14.73 33.48
C LYS A 331 -6.20 14.40 32.98
N GLY A 332 -5.33 15.41 33.00
CA GLY A 332 -3.90 15.22 32.80
C GLY A 332 -3.33 14.36 33.92
N LEU A 333 -2.56 13.35 33.55
CA LEU A 333 -1.68 12.64 34.46
C LEU A 333 -0.24 12.91 34.03
N SER A 334 0.53 13.39 35.01
CA SER A 334 1.90 13.88 34.94
C SER A 334 2.88 12.83 34.42
N ARG A 335 3.88 13.32 33.68
CA ARG A 335 4.96 12.57 33.01
C ARG A 335 6.05 12.06 33.96
N SER A 336 5.77 11.93 35.27
CA SER A 336 6.78 11.65 36.30
C SER A 336 6.76 10.22 36.88
N ASP A 337 5.81 9.36 36.48
CA ASP A 337 5.70 8.00 37.04
C ASP A 337 6.19 6.88 36.09
N LEU A 338 6.82 7.24 34.97
CA LEU A 338 7.29 6.28 33.94
C LEU A 338 8.81 5.97 34.00
N GLU A 339 9.56 6.61 34.90
CA GLU A 339 11.00 6.38 35.05
C GLU A 339 11.37 5.36 36.16
N SER A 340 10.37 4.70 36.78
CA SER A 340 10.61 3.74 37.87
C SER A 340 10.31 2.27 37.54
N LEU A 341 10.10 1.92 36.26
CA LEU A 341 9.94 0.51 35.86
C LEU A 341 11.29 -0.17 35.56
N PRO A 342 11.58 -1.36 36.12
CA PRO A 342 12.87 -2.04 35.98
C PRO A 342 13.22 -2.41 34.52
N GLU A 343 14.52 -2.42 34.21
CA GLU A 343 15.13 -2.78 32.91
C GLU A 343 14.68 -4.13 32.29
N PHE A 344 13.98 -4.98 33.06
CA PHE A 344 13.34 -6.22 32.60
C PHE A 344 12.27 -6.00 31.51
N LEU A 345 11.68 -4.81 31.38
CA LEU A 345 10.68 -4.52 30.33
C LEU A 345 11.25 -3.93 29.03
N ARG A 346 12.56 -3.66 28.95
CA ARG A 346 13.22 -3.27 27.68
C ARG A 346 13.54 -4.46 26.75
N GLY A 347 13.24 -5.69 27.17
CA GLY A 347 13.48 -6.93 26.41
C GLY A 347 12.27 -7.51 25.68
N VAL A 348 11.17 -6.77 25.48
CA VAL A 348 9.90 -7.28 24.90
C VAL A 348 9.72 -6.95 23.41
N SER A 349 10.73 -6.32 22.79
CA SER A 349 10.87 -6.28 21.33
C SER A 349 12.02 -7.19 20.92
N GLY A 350 11.69 -8.40 20.48
CA GLY A 350 12.64 -9.36 19.92
C GLY A 350 12.88 -10.59 20.80
N LYS A 351 12.02 -11.60 20.62
CA LYS A 351 12.41 -13.02 20.54
C LYS A 351 11.18 -13.87 20.23
N THR A 352 11.15 -14.39 19.01
CA THR A 352 10.61 -15.71 18.70
C THR A 352 11.05 -16.70 19.79
N ASN A 353 10.12 -17.04 20.68
CA ASN A 353 10.22 -18.22 21.52
C ASN A 353 8.85 -18.90 21.49
N THR A 354 8.73 -19.83 20.56
CA THR A 354 7.80 -20.96 20.62
C THR A 354 7.96 -21.69 21.95
N LYS A 355 7.24 -21.22 22.98
CA LYS A 355 6.70 -22.03 24.07
C LYS A 355 5.23 -21.68 24.19
N GLY A 356 4.43 -22.41 23.40
CA GLY A 356 2.99 -22.58 23.48
C GLY A 356 2.18 -21.39 23.99
N SER A 357 1.85 -20.44 23.11
CA SER A 357 0.56 -19.77 23.30
C SER A 357 -0.50 -20.85 23.06
N ARG A 358 -1.19 -21.28 24.12
CA ARG A 358 -2.34 -22.20 24.00
C ARG A 358 -3.51 -21.56 23.25
N THR A 359 -3.46 -20.25 23.06
CA THR A 359 -4.49 -19.47 22.38
C THR A 359 -4.46 -19.71 20.87
N VAL A 360 -5.58 -20.08 20.31
CA VAL A 360 -5.84 -20.22 18.88
C VAL A 360 -6.91 -19.22 18.46
N SER A 361 -7.13 -19.05 17.15
CA SER A 361 -8.22 -18.22 16.63
C SER A 361 -9.38 -19.11 16.23
N LYS A 362 -10.56 -18.89 16.79
CA LYS A 362 -11.83 -19.45 16.36
C LYS A 362 -12.56 -18.41 15.51
N LEU A 363 -13.12 -18.83 14.38
CA LEU A 363 -13.83 -17.96 13.44
C LEU A 363 -15.29 -18.36 13.35
N ASP A 364 -16.20 -17.46 13.76
CA ASP A 364 -17.65 -17.66 13.69
C ASP A 364 -18.29 -16.66 12.71
N PRO A 365 -19.31 -17.04 11.93
CA PRO A 365 -20.05 -16.12 11.07
C PRO A 365 -20.61 -14.92 11.87
N CYS A 366 -20.38 -13.71 11.36
CA CYS A 366 -20.84 -12.47 11.99
C CYS A 366 -21.32 -11.46 10.93
N PRO A 367 -22.53 -11.65 10.36
CA PRO A 367 -23.10 -10.72 9.39
C PRO A 367 -23.28 -9.31 9.98
N GLY A 368 -22.96 -8.30 9.19
CA GLY A 368 -22.94 -6.89 9.57
C GLY A 368 -21.64 -6.41 10.21
N LEU A 369 -20.61 -7.25 10.36
CA LEU A 369 -19.37 -6.86 11.06
C LEU A 369 -18.69 -5.65 10.42
N LEU A 370 -18.55 -5.60 9.08
CA LEU A 370 -17.95 -4.45 8.39
C LEU A 370 -18.75 -3.17 8.63
N SER A 371 -20.08 -3.25 8.72
CA SER A 371 -20.93 -2.07 8.91
C SER A 371 -20.71 -1.35 10.24
N VAL A 372 -20.09 -2.02 11.22
CA VAL A 372 -19.83 -1.47 12.56
C VAL A 372 -18.35 -1.22 12.85
N VAL A 373 -17.46 -1.60 11.93
CA VAL A 373 -16.02 -1.32 12.04
C VAL A 373 -15.60 -0.26 11.01
N VAL A 374 -14.45 0.37 11.24
CA VAL A 374 -14.00 1.49 10.40
C VAL A 374 -13.67 1.03 8.97
N GLU A 375 -13.30 -0.24 8.80
CA GLU A 375 -13.10 -0.88 7.51
C GLU A 375 -14.32 -0.77 6.59
N GLY A 376 -15.55 -0.84 7.12
CA GLY A 376 -16.77 -0.68 6.31
C GLY A 376 -17.08 0.77 5.92
N GLU A 377 -16.51 1.77 6.58
CA GLU A 377 -16.56 3.15 6.08
C GLU A 377 -15.62 3.32 4.88
N TRP A 378 -14.48 2.63 4.89
CA TRP A 378 -13.46 2.71 3.82
C TRP A 378 -13.81 1.95 2.56
N THR A 379 -14.66 0.92 2.64
CA THR A 379 -15.14 0.22 1.44
C THR A 379 -15.83 1.20 0.49
N ASN A 380 -16.69 2.07 1.03
CA ASN A 380 -17.41 3.08 0.27
C ASN A 380 -16.47 4.13 -0.33
N SER A 381 -15.49 4.63 0.44
CA SER A 381 -14.53 5.61 -0.07
C SER A 381 -13.67 5.06 -1.22
N ARG A 382 -13.43 3.74 -1.23
CA ARG A 382 -12.69 3.03 -2.29
C ARG A 382 -13.55 2.63 -3.49
N GLY A 383 -14.84 2.94 -3.48
CA GLY A 383 -15.77 2.52 -4.53
C GLY A 383 -16.07 1.01 -4.53
N LEU A 384 -15.80 0.33 -3.42
CA LEU A 384 -16.13 -1.07 -3.21
C LEU A 384 -17.56 -1.15 -2.67
N ASN A 385 -18.53 -1.22 -3.57
CA ASN A 385 -19.94 -1.16 -3.19
C ASN A 385 -20.39 -2.45 -2.48
N LEU A 386 -20.64 -2.34 -1.17
CA LEU A 386 -21.11 -3.45 -0.32
C LEU A 386 -22.50 -3.97 -0.71
N GLU A 387 -23.34 -3.16 -1.36
CA GLU A 387 -24.71 -3.55 -1.75
C GLU A 387 -24.71 -4.52 -2.94
N HIS A 388 -23.69 -4.46 -3.79
CA HIS A 388 -23.61 -5.26 -5.02
C HIS A 388 -22.71 -6.49 -4.87
N SER A 389 -21.80 -6.48 -3.89
CA SER A 389 -20.88 -7.58 -3.62
C SER A 389 -21.39 -8.44 -2.47
N GLN A 390 -21.42 -9.76 -2.65
CA GLN A 390 -21.73 -10.68 -1.55
C GLN A 390 -20.55 -10.73 -0.58
N VAL A 391 -20.70 -10.13 0.59
CA VAL A 391 -19.70 -10.13 1.64
C VAL A 391 -19.97 -11.26 2.62
N CYS A 392 -18.95 -12.07 2.89
CA CYS A 392 -18.95 -13.09 3.93
C CYS A 392 -18.08 -12.61 5.10
N GLU A 393 -18.68 -12.45 6.27
CA GLU A 393 -18.06 -11.80 7.42
C GLU A 393 -17.97 -12.76 8.60
N PHE A 394 -16.80 -12.79 9.23
CA PHE A 394 -16.50 -13.66 10.36
C PHE A 394 -15.85 -12.86 11.49
N ASP A 395 -16.30 -13.11 12.73
CA ASP A 395 -15.68 -12.58 13.94
C ASP A 395 -14.52 -13.49 14.36
N ARG A 396 -13.50 -12.91 14.99
CA ARG A 396 -12.31 -13.64 15.47
C ARG A 396 -12.30 -13.68 16.99
N GLU A 397 -12.40 -14.88 17.54
CA GLU A 397 -12.28 -15.12 18.97
C GLU A 397 -10.97 -15.82 19.30
N TYR A 398 -10.24 -15.32 20.30
CA TYR A 398 -9.01 -15.97 20.78
C TYR A 398 -9.33 -16.84 22.00
N ILE A 399 -9.26 -18.17 21.82
CA ILE A 399 -9.63 -19.17 22.85
C ILE A 399 -8.52 -20.18 23.07
N GLU A 400 -8.53 -20.91 24.18
CA GLU A 400 -7.56 -21.99 24.37
C GLU A 400 -7.87 -23.18 23.43
N ARG A 401 -6.83 -23.88 22.97
CA ARG A 401 -6.98 -24.99 22.02
C ARG A 401 -7.88 -26.11 22.53
N GLU A 402 -7.86 -26.33 23.84
CA GLU A 402 -8.68 -27.34 24.52
C GLU A 402 -10.17 -26.97 24.54
N GLU A 403 -10.52 -25.70 24.35
CA GLU A 403 -11.92 -25.20 24.36
C GLU A 403 -12.60 -25.29 22.99
N ILE A 404 -11.84 -25.64 21.94
CA ILE A 404 -12.38 -25.79 20.60
C ILE A 404 -13.20 -27.07 20.53
N ASP A 405 -14.47 -26.94 20.16
CA ASP A 405 -15.30 -28.09 19.85
C ASP A 405 -14.97 -28.63 18.44
N PRO A 406 -14.38 -29.84 18.32
CA PRO A 406 -14.00 -30.40 17.03
C PRO A 406 -15.23 -30.79 16.18
N LYS A 407 -16.44 -30.83 16.75
CA LYS A 407 -17.66 -31.11 15.98
C LYS A 407 -18.13 -29.90 15.20
N THR A 408 -18.02 -28.71 15.79
CA THR A 408 -18.45 -27.45 15.15
C THR A 408 -17.32 -26.82 14.33
N HIS A 409 -16.07 -26.95 14.78
CA HIS A 409 -14.90 -26.35 14.12
C HIS A 409 -13.82 -27.41 13.81
N PRO A 410 -14.13 -28.40 12.94
CA PRO A 410 -13.25 -29.53 12.69
C PRO A 410 -11.97 -29.16 11.91
N TYR A 411 -11.96 -28.02 11.21
CA TYR A 411 -10.87 -27.65 10.32
C TYR A 411 -9.94 -26.64 10.97
N ASN A 412 -8.63 -26.83 10.74
CA ASN A 412 -7.58 -25.93 11.19
C ASN A 412 -6.66 -25.59 10.02
N LEU A 413 -6.49 -24.30 9.75
CA LEU A 413 -5.53 -23.78 8.79
C LEU A 413 -4.66 -22.72 9.47
N GLY A 414 -3.38 -23.02 9.69
CA GLY A 414 -2.45 -22.06 10.30
C GLY A 414 -2.76 -21.68 11.77
N GLY A 415 -3.61 -22.41 12.48
CA GLY A 415 -4.10 -22.02 13.81
C GLY A 415 -5.44 -21.28 13.80
N LEU A 416 -6.04 -21.12 12.62
CA LEU A 416 -7.42 -20.65 12.43
C LEU A 416 -8.36 -21.84 12.41
N PHE A 417 -9.27 -21.92 13.38
CA PHE A 417 -10.28 -22.98 13.49
C PHE A 417 -11.63 -22.52 12.93
N MET A 418 -12.24 -23.37 12.11
CA MET A 418 -13.38 -22.98 11.28
C MET A 418 -14.27 -24.17 10.88
N GLU A 419 -15.47 -23.84 10.43
CA GLU A 419 -16.39 -24.76 9.76
C GLU A 419 -16.05 -24.98 8.27
N GLU A 420 -16.69 -25.96 7.64
CA GLU A 420 -16.46 -26.33 6.23
C GLU A 420 -16.78 -25.19 5.24
N GLY A 421 -17.83 -24.42 5.53
CA GLY A 421 -18.25 -23.29 4.70
C GLY A 421 -17.15 -22.23 4.59
N LEU A 422 -16.59 -21.82 5.73
CA LEU A 422 -15.47 -20.88 5.77
C LEU A 422 -14.20 -21.48 5.14
N LEU A 423 -13.90 -22.76 5.39
CA LEU A 423 -12.76 -23.42 4.75
C LEU A 423 -12.86 -23.36 3.21
N THR A 424 -14.06 -23.50 2.66
CA THR A 424 -14.31 -23.40 1.22
C THR A 424 -14.03 -22.00 0.69
N LEU A 425 -14.46 -20.95 1.42
CA LEU A 425 -14.16 -19.57 1.06
C LEU A 425 -12.66 -19.26 1.16
N LEU A 426 -12.00 -19.75 2.20
CA LEU A 426 -10.54 -19.60 2.38
C LEU A 426 -9.75 -20.34 1.30
N LYS A 427 -10.18 -21.54 0.89
CA LYS A 427 -9.59 -22.25 -0.25
C LYS A 427 -9.63 -21.38 -1.51
N ASP A 428 -10.79 -20.80 -1.84
CA ASP A 428 -10.94 -19.90 -3.01
C ASP A 428 -10.05 -18.66 -2.89
N ALA A 429 -10.06 -18.00 -1.72
CA ALA A 429 -9.24 -16.83 -1.44
C ALA A 429 -7.73 -17.09 -1.60
N ILE A 430 -7.22 -18.16 -0.97
CA ILE A 430 -5.79 -18.48 -0.95
C ILE A 430 -5.32 -18.98 -2.32
N LEU A 431 -6.12 -19.75 -3.05
CA LEU A 431 -5.77 -20.15 -4.42
C LEU A 431 -5.76 -18.96 -5.40
N ARG A 432 -6.48 -17.88 -5.10
CA ARG A 432 -6.44 -16.63 -5.85
C ARG A 432 -5.25 -15.76 -5.50
N LEU A 433 -4.73 -15.88 -4.29
CA LEU A 433 -3.55 -15.17 -3.83
C LEU A 433 -2.31 -15.69 -4.60
N LYS A 434 -1.95 -14.98 -5.67
CA LYS A 434 -0.88 -15.35 -6.58
C LYS A 434 -0.03 -14.13 -6.96
N PRO A 435 1.26 -14.33 -7.26
CA PRO A 435 2.11 -13.26 -7.76
C PRO A 435 1.51 -12.62 -9.01
N ASP A 436 1.38 -11.29 -8.99
CA ASP A 436 0.69 -10.49 -10.01
C ASP A 436 1.60 -9.49 -10.74
N GLY A 437 2.88 -9.45 -10.35
CA GLY A 437 3.89 -8.62 -10.98
C GLY A 437 4.35 -7.46 -10.11
N TYR A 438 3.77 -7.32 -8.92
CA TYR A 438 4.15 -6.33 -7.94
C TYR A 438 4.39 -6.96 -6.56
N TYR A 439 4.62 -6.15 -5.53
CA TYR A 439 4.84 -6.65 -4.16
C TYR A 439 3.51 -7.02 -3.49
N PHE A 440 3.52 -8.06 -2.65
CA PHE A 440 2.38 -8.38 -1.80
C PHE A 440 2.30 -7.35 -0.65
N ILE A 441 1.27 -6.49 -0.69
CA ILE A 441 1.11 -5.37 0.24
C ILE A 441 -0.27 -5.45 0.94
N PRO A 442 -0.46 -6.41 1.85
CA PRO A 442 -1.67 -6.48 2.66
C PRO A 442 -1.63 -5.52 3.85
N THR A 443 -2.78 -5.37 4.52
CA THR A 443 -2.82 -4.87 5.91
C THR A 443 -2.13 -5.82 6.88
N GLN A 444 -1.80 -5.35 8.09
CA GLN A 444 -1.10 -6.15 9.10
C GLN A 444 -1.84 -7.45 9.47
N ASN A 445 -3.16 -7.37 9.65
CA ASN A 445 -3.99 -8.51 10.05
C ASN A 445 -4.04 -9.58 8.97
N LEU A 446 -4.36 -9.17 7.74
CA LEU A 446 -4.35 -10.06 6.58
C LEU A 446 -2.96 -10.67 6.34
N CYS A 447 -1.91 -9.88 6.57
CA CYS A 447 -0.54 -10.35 6.51
C CYS A 447 -0.24 -11.39 7.59
N SER A 448 -0.80 -11.26 8.79
CA SER A 448 -0.67 -12.30 9.82
C SER A 448 -1.34 -13.58 9.35
N ASP A 449 -2.59 -13.50 8.90
CA ASP A 449 -3.38 -14.66 8.48
C ASP A 449 -2.72 -15.44 7.36
N VAL A 450 -2.27 -14.74 6.31
CA VAL A 450 -1.57 -15.37 5.19
C VAL A 450 -0.28 -16.05 5.67
N PHE A 451 0.47 -15.44 6.60
CA PHE A 451 1.69 -16.05 7.11
C PHE A 451 1.41 -17.25 8.02
N ASP A 452 0.37 -17.20 8.84
CA ASP A 452 -0.04 -18.31 9.67
C ASP A 452 -0.37 -19.54 8.80
N ILE A 453 -1.07 -19.33 7.67
CA ILE A 453 -1.37 -20.37 6.67
C ILE A 453 -0.07 -20.95 6.05
N TYR A 454 0.89 -20.10 5.70
CA TYR A 454 2.15 -20.48 5.05
C TYR A 454 3.30 -20.81 6.02
N THR A 455 3.08 -20.77 7.34
CA THR A 455 4.12 -20.94 8.36
C THR A 455 4.85 -22.28 8.24
N HIS A 456 4.19 -23.31 7.70
CA HIS A 456 4.84 -24.58 7.46
C HIS A 456 5.85 -24.52 6.29
N VAL A 457 5.56 -23.75 5.23
CA VAL A 457 6.47 -23.53 4.10
C VAL A 457 7.67 -22.71 4.55
N ASP A 458 7.43 -21.69 5.39
CA ASP A 458 8.49 -20.88 6.02
C ASP A 458 9.49 -21.76 6.78
N LYS A 459 8.98 -22.60 7.68
CA LYS A 459 9.78 -23.58 8.45
C LYS A 459 10.50 -24.61 7.57
N LEU A 460 9.98 -24.91 6.39
CA LEU A 460 10.64 -25.81 5.43
C LEU A 460 11.76 -25.07 4.69
N SER A 461 11.49 -23.86 4.20
CA SER A 461 12.45 -23.00 3.53
C SER A 461 13.65 -22.70 4.43
N ASP A 462 13.47 -22.52 5.74
CA ASP A 462 14.59 -22.28 6.66
C ASP A 462 15.51 -23.49 6.90
N LYS A 463 15.07 -24.70 6.52
CA LYS A 463 15.82 -25.95 6.74
C LYS A 463 16.55 -26.46 5.51
N ILE A 464 16.39 -25.80 4.36
CA ILE A 464 16.92 -26.25 3.09
C ILE A 464 17.84 -25.20 2.48
N ASP A 465 18.93 -25.65 1.86
CA ASP A 465 19.83 -24.76 1.10
C ASP A 465 19.28 -24.47 -0.30
N CYS A 466 18.50 -25.41 -0.85
CA CYS A 466 17.85 -25.32 -2.15
C CYS A 466 16.49 -26.02 -2.12
N VAL A 467 15.57 -25.57 -2.97
CA VAL A 467 14.23 -26.17 -3.13
C VAL A 467 14.33 -27.47 -3.94
N ILE A 468 15.25 -27.50 -4.90
CA ILE A 468 15.59 -28.66 -5.73
C ILE A 468 17.10 -28.86 -5.65
N SER A 469 17.59 -30.09 -5.50
CA SER A 469 19.03 -30.36 -5.43
C SER A 469 19.76 -30.01 -6.74
N LYS A 470 21.05 -29.70 -6.64
CA LYS A 470 21.86 -29.33 -7.82
C LYS A 470 22.00 -30.51 -8.77
N GLU A 471 22.15 -31.71 -8.23
CA GLU A 471 22.23 -32.98 -8.95
C GLU A 471 20.95 -33.21 -9.77
N ALA A 472 19.80 -32.94 -9.17
CA ALA A 472 18.51 -33.00 -9.86
C ALA A 472 18.44 -31.95 -10.98
N ILE A 473 18.86 -30.70 -10.76
CA ILE A 473 18.88 -29.68 -11.82
C ILE A 473 19.78 -30.09 -12.99
N GLU A 474 20.98 -30.62 -12.72
CA GLU A 474 21.91 -31.06 -13.76
C GLU A 474 21.33 -32.22 -14.58
N GLU A 475 20.70 -33.18 -13.93
CA GLU A 475 20.01 -34.26 -14.63
C GLU A 475 18.86 -33.71 -15.47
N TRP A 476 18.03 -32.81 -14.90
CA TRP A 476 16.95 -32.14 -15.64
C TRP A 476 17.50 -31.44 -16.88
N GLN A 477 18.63 -30.76 -16.78
CA GLN A 477 19.24 -30.06 -17.90
C GLN A 477 19.61 -30.99 -19.06
N ARG A 478 20.10 -32.21 -18.78
CA ARG A 478 20.43 -33.22 -19.81
C ARG A 478 19.21 -33.70 -20.58
N ILE A 479 18.07 -33.71 -19.90
CA ILE A 479 16.83 -34.34 -20.38
C ILE A 479 15.76 -33.32 -20.78
N THR A 480 16.07 -32.03 -20.65
CA THR A 480 15.12 -30.93 -20.89
C THR A 480 14.74 -30.93 -22.36
N THR A 481 13.49 -31.33 -22.63
CA THR A 481 12.83 -31.12 -23.91
C THR A 481 12.09 -29.79 -23.91
N ASN A 482 11.68 -29.31 -25.10
CA ASN A 482 10.87 -28.09 -25.21
C ASN A 482 9.59 -28.14 -24.37
N SER A 483 9.03 -29.33 -24.11
CA SER A 483 7.79 -29.51 -23.34
C SER A 483 7.96 -29.31 -21.83
N ASN A 484 9.17 -29.44 -21.27
CA ASN A 484 9.42 -29.33 -19.83
C ASN A 484 10.32 -28.14 -19.46
N LYS A 485 10.58 -27.25 -20.42
CA LYS A 485 11.44 -26.08 -20.24
C LYS A 485 10.90 -25.12 -19.17
N GLU A 486 9.57 -24.96 -19.09
CA GLU A 486 8.90 -24.11 -18.10
C GLU A 486 9.17 -24.57 -16.66
N LEU A 487 9.03 -25.88 -16.37
CA LEU A 487 9.34 -26.47 -15.06
C LEU A 487 10.81 -26.25 -14.70
N PHE A 488 11.72 -26.54 -15.63
CA PHE A 488 13.15 -26.37 -15.40
C PHE A 488 13.51 -24.92 -15.03
N GLN A 489 12.96 -23.94 -15.73
CA GLN A 489 13.23 -22.52 -15.45
C GLN A 489 12.60 -22.07 -14.13
N ALA A 490 11.41 -22.58 -13.77
CA ALA A 490 10.80 -22.33 -12.48
C ALA A 490 11.60 -22.94 -11.31
N MET A 491 12.23 -24.10 -11.50
CA MET A 491 13.15 -24.70 -10.52
C MET A 491 14.38 -23.83 -10.27
N LYS A 492 15.03 -23.38 -11.35
CA LYS A 492 16.17 -22.44 -11.25
C LYS A 492 15.76 -21.17 -10.51
N LEU A 493 14.57 -20.64 -10.82
CA LEU A 493 14.02 -19.45 -10.16
C LEU A 493 13.80 -19.68 -8.66
N CYS A 494 13.19 -20.79 -8.24
CA CYS A 494 12.98 -21.12 -6.82
C CYS A 494 14.31 -21.24 -6.07
N ASN A 495 15.32 -21.88 -6.67
CA ASN A 495 16.64 -21.97 -6.06
C ASN A 495 17.36 -20.62 -6.00
N ALA A 496 17.20 -19.76 -7.00
CA ALA A 496 17.73 -18.39 -6.95
C ALA A 496 17.08 -17.58 -5.81
N PHE A 497 15.76 -17.70 -5.61
CA PHE A 497 15.08 -17.07 -4.47
C PHE A 497 15.59 -17.61 -3.13
N GLN A 498 15.74 -18.93 -3.01
CA GLN A 498 16.25 -19.55 -1.79
C GLN A 498 17.69 -19.07 -1.47
N ASP A 499 18.57 -19.01 -2.46
CA ASP A 499 19.94 -18.49 -2.31
C ASP A 499 19.98 -17.00 -1.95
N ILE A 500 19.08 -16.20 -2.53
CA ILE A 500 18.97 -14.77 -2.16
C ILE A 500 18.42 -14.62 -0.73
N LYS A 501 17.46 -15.46 -0.32
CA LYS A 501 16.91 -15.46 1.05
C LYS A 501 18.01 -15.71 2.08
N THR A 502 18.89 -16.69 1.85
CA THR A 502 19.97 -17.06 2.78
C THR A 502 21.08 -16.01 2.90
N ARG A 503 21.30 -15.17 1.88
CA ARG A 503 22.36 -14.13 1.85
C ARG A 503 22.00 -12.80 2.53
N ALA A 504 20.74 -12.62 2.94
CA ALA A 504 20.14 -11.46 3.62
C ALA A 504 20.13 -10.10 2.84
N ARG A 505 19.01 -9.37 3.03
CA ARG A 505 18.60 -8.09 2.37
C ARG A 505 18.28 -8.18 0.87
N ALA A 506 17.33 -9.04 0.55
CA ALA A 506 16.78 -9.13 -0.79
C ALA A 506 15.89 -7.91 -1.13
N SER A 507 16.33 -7.07 -2.07
CA SER A 507 15.63 -5.89 -2.60
C SER A 507 15.25 -6.13 -4.06
N TYR A 508 14.15 -6.86 -4.30
CA TYR A 508 13.71 -7.17 -5.66
C TYR A 508 13.20 -5.93 -6.37
N THR A 509 13.36 -5.89 -7.69
CA THR A 509 12.76 -4.87 -8.56
C THR A 509 11.33 -5.27 -8.97
N ILE A 510 10.56 -4.35 -9.56
CA ILE A 510 9.26 -4.68 -10.18
C ILE A 510 9.49 -5.66 -11.33
N ARG A 511 10.61 -5.55 -12.05
CA ARG A 511 10.96 -6.52 -13.11
C ARG A 511 11.19 -7.92 -12.54
N ASP A 512 11.83 -8.03 -11.37
CA ASP A 512 11.95 -9.31 -10.67
C ASP A 512 10.56 -9.85 -10.29
N MET A 513 9.65 -9.01 -9.77
CA MET A 513 8.27 -9.40 -9.43
C MET A 513 7.44 -9.82 -10.67
N MET A 514 7.63 -9.15 -11.81
CA MET A 514 7.03 -9.53 -13.08
C MET A 514 7.48 -10.92 -13.55
N ILE A 515 8.74 -11.28 -13.32
CA ILE A 515 9.24 -12.63 -13.57
C ILE A 515 8.53 -13.65 -12.69
N VAL A 516 8.37 -13.37 -11.40
CA VAL A 516 7.64 -14.26 -10.49
C VAL A 516 6.20 -14.48 -10.96
N ALA A 517 5.53 -13.42 -11.39
CA ALA A 517 4.16 -13.49 -11.91
C ALA A 517 4.06 -14.29 -13.20
N LYS A 518 4.99 -14.10 -14.14
CA LYS A 518 5.05 -14.91 -15.37
C LYS A 518 5.36 -16.38 -15.08
N ALA A 519 6.26 -16.65 -14.14
CA ALA A 519 6.59 -18.01 -13.71
C ALA A 519 5.38 -18.71 -13.07
N SER A 520 4.71 -18.04 -12.13
CA SER A 520 3.48 -18.56 -11.52
C SER A 520 2.37 -18.79 -12.56
N ALA A 521 2.18 -17.86 -13.51
CA ALA A 521 1.20 -18.02 -14.59
C ALA A 521 1.53 -19.21 -15.53
N SER A 522 2.81 -19.43 -15.83
CA SER A 522 3.29 -20.60 -16.60
C SER A 522 3.03 -21.91 -15.85
N LEU A 523 3.43 -21.98 -14.58
CA LEU A 523 3.17 -23.16 -13.74
C LEU A 523 1.67 -23.44 -13.59
N HIS A 524 0.85 -22.40 -13.46
CA HIS A 524 -0.59 -22.54 -13.38
C HIS A 524 -1.19 -23.24 -14.60
N ARG A 525 -0.68 -23.00 -15.82
CA ARG A 525 -1.11 -23.71 -17.04
C ARG A 525 -0.79 -25.20 -16.97
N ILE A 526 0.36 -25.56 -16.39
CA ILE A 526 0.75 -26.95 -16.19
C ILE A 526 -0.18 -27.60 -15.15
N VAL A 527 -0.34 -26.97 -13.98
CA VAL A 527 -1.20 -27.44 -12.89
C VAL A 527 -2.65 -27.64 -13.35
N THR A 528 -3.18 -26.70 -14.14
CA THR A 528 -4.58 -26.74 -14.60
C THR A 528 -4.79 -27.56 -15.88
N SER A 529 -3.74 -28.00 -16.56
CA SER A 529 -3.86 -28.80 -17.77
C SER A 529 -4.72 -30.05 -17.51
N ALA A 530 -5.86 -30.14 -18.19
CA ALA A 530 -6.78 -31.25 -17.99
C ALA A 530 -6.27 -32.49 -18.76
N PRO A 531 -6.34 -33.70 -18.17
CA PRO A 531 -6.51 -34.90 -18.97
C PRO A 531 -7.80 -34.75 -19.79
N GLN A 532 -7.82 -35.22 -21.04
CA GLN A 532 -9.00 -35.14 -21.91
C GLN A 532 -10.27 -35.59 -21.16
N GLY A 533 -11.25 -34.69 -20.98
CA GLY A 533 -12.58 -35.00 -20.45
C GLY A 533 -12.94 -34.55 -19.02
N SER A 534 -12.12 -33.76 -18.32
CA SER A 534 -12.44 -33.24 -16.99
C SER A 534 -12.62 -31.71 -16.97
N GLU A 535 -13.78 -31.24 -16.51
CA GLU A 535 -14.18 -29.81 -16.49
C GLU A 535 -13.62 -29.00 -15.30
N ALA A 536 -13.03 -29.65 -14.28
CA ALA A 536 -12.54 -28.96 -13.08
C ALA A 536 -11.04 -28.59 -13.17
N PRO A 537 -10.62 -27.40 -12.69
CA PRO A 537 -9.21 -26.97 -12.71
C PRO A 537 -8.35 -27.76 -11.70
N GLY A 538 -7.09 -28.05 -12.06
CA GLY A 538 -6.14 -28.81 -11.23
C GLY A 538 -5.48 -28.03 -10.07
N THR A 539 -5.97 -26.83 -9.75
CA THR A 539 -5.47 -25.97 -8.65
C THR A 539 -5.50 -26.62 -7.27
N ASP A 540 -6.25 -27.71 -7.15
CA ASP A 540 -6.40 -28.50 -5.94
C ASP A 540 -5.10 -29.09 -5.39
N LEU A 541 -4.06 -29.28 -6.21
CA LEU A 541 -2.75 -29.72 -5.73
C LEU A 541 -2.02 -28.65 -4.90
N VAL A 542 -2.13 -27.38 -5.29
CA VAL A 542 -1.54 -26.29 -4.49
C VAL A 542 -2.27 -26.18 -3.16
N TRP A 543 -3.60 -26.31 -3.17
CA TRP A 543 -4.39 -26.38 -1.94
C TRP A 543 -3.99 -27.58 -1.07
N ALA A 544 -3.78 -28.75 -1.66
CA ALA A 544 -3.36 -29.94 -0.92
C ALA A 544 -2.04 -29.73 -0.17
N LEU A 545 -1.07 -29.07 -0.80
CA LEU A 545 0.20 -28.73 -0.18
C LEU A 545 0.02 -27.72 0.97
N ILE A 546 -0.85 -26.72 0.81
CA ILE A 546 -1.13 -25.73 1.85
C ILE A 546 -1.86 -26.36 3.04
N ALA A 547 -2.90 -27.15 2.78
CA ALA A 547 -3.74 -27.76 3.80
C ALA A 547 -3.05 -28.94 4.52
N SER A 548 -2.07 -29.58 3.89
CA SER A 548 -1.32 -30.71 4.48
C SER A 548 0.18 -30.40 4.58
N PRO A 549 0.64 -29.85 5.74
CA PRO A 549 2.05 -29.60 5.99
C PRO A 549 2.95 -30.82 5.83
N LYS A 550 2.41 -32.01 6.13
CA LYS A 550 3.12 -33.28 5.98
C LYS A 550 3.39 -33.59 4.51
N LEU A 551 2.39 -33.41 3.63
CA LEU A 551 2.56 -33.58 2.19
C LEU A 551 3.66 -32.65 1.65
N SER A 552 3.61 -31.36 1.99
CA SER A 552 4.64 -30.39 1.59
C SER A 552 6.04 -30.80 2.03
N THR A 553 6.18 -31.30 3.26
CA THR A 553 7.45 -31.79 3.81
C THR A 553 7.98 -33.00 3.04
N ASP A 554 7.12 -33.99 2.81
CA ASP A 554 7.51 -35.26 2.18
C ASP A 554 7.80 -35.05 0.68
N MET A 555 7.05 -34.18 0.00
CA MET A 555 7.31 -33.80 -1.38
C MET A 555 8.63 -33.06 -1.56
N LEU A 556 8.97 -32.14 -0.64
CA LEU A 556 10.24 -31.43 -0.70
C LEU A 556 11.43 -32.36 -0.45
N LYS A 557 11.31 -33.27 0.52
CA LYS A 557 12.34 -34.30 0.75
C LYS A 557 12.53 -35.18 -0.49
N LEU A 558 11.45 -35.57 -1.16
CA LEU A 558 11.51 -36.34 -2.39
C LEU A 558 12.28 -35.58 -3.48
N LEU A 559 11.99 -34.29 -3.67
CA LEU A 559 12.65 -33.46 -4.69
C LEU A 559 14.13 -33.20 -4.41
N ASN A 560 14.50 -33.06 -3.14
CA ASN A 560 15.90 -32.85 -2.76
C ASN A 560 16.74 -34.14 -2.80
N ASN A 561 16.15 -35.28 -2.47
CA ASN A 561 16.90 -36.53 -2.31
C ASN A 561 16.82 -37.47 -3.52
N ASN A 562 15.93 -37.21 -4.49
CA ASN A 562 15.75 -38.08 -5.64
C ASN A 562 16.35 -37.47 -6.93
N PRO A 563 17.48 -37.98 -7.44
CA PRO A 563 18.05 -37.51 -8.70
C PRO A 563 17.25 -37.98 -9.93
N MET A 564 16.38 -39.00 -9.79
CA MET A 564 15.59 -39.57 -10.90
C MET A 564 14.30 -38.79 -11.19
N ILE A 565 14.46 -37.56 -11.64
CA ILE A 565 13.37 -36.67 -12.03
C ILE A 565 12.40 -37.26 -13.04
N HIS A 566 12.90 -38.05 -14.00
CA HIS A 566 12.06 -38.65 -15.04
C HIS A 566 10.97 -39.55 -14.47
N ALA A 567 11.30 -40.33 -13.45
CA ALA A 567 10.33 -41.19 -12.78
C ALA A 567 9.27 -40.33 -12.07
N LEU A 568 9.69 -39.21 -11.47
CA LEU A 568 8.76 -38.26 -10.83
C LEU A 568 7.83 -37.60 -11.86
N LEU A 569 8.33 -37.21 -13.03
CA LEU A 569 7.50 -36.63 -14.09
C LEU A 569 6.44 -37.59 -14.63
N ALA A 570 6.79 -38.87 -14.73
CA ALA A 570 5.92 -39.93 -15.25
C ALA A 570 4.94 -40.48 -14.20
N ALA A 571 5.11 -40.16 -12.92
CA ALA A 571 4.26 -40.66 -11.84
C ALA A 571 2.82 -40.13 -11.94
N THR A 572 1.88 -40.87 -11.32
CA THR A 572 0.44 -40.54 -11.31
C THR A 572 -0.06 -40.40 -9.88
N VAL A 573 -0.55 -39.21 -9.51
CA VAL A 573 -1.09 -38.95 -8.18
C VAL A 573 -2.62 -39.03 -8.24
N GLU A 574 -3.23 -39.82 -7.39
CA GLU A 574 -4.68 -40.04 -7.40
C GLU A 574 -5.33 -39.42 -6.17
N SER A 575 -6.43 -38.72 -6.35
CA SER A 575 -7.24 -38.14 -5.29
C SER A 575 -8.61 -38.82 -5.28
N GLU A 576 -9.00 -39.34 -4.12
CA GLU A 576 -10.29 -40.00 -3.92
C GLU A 576 -10.82 -39.73 -2.51
N ASN A 577 -12.05 -39.21 -2.39
CA ASN A 577 -12.79 -39.01 -1.14
C ASN A 577 -12.00 -38.23 -0.08
N GLY A 578 -11.33 -37.14 -0.48
CA GLY A 578 -10.52 -36.35 0.44
C GLY A 578 -9.13 -36.94 0.73
N TRP A 579 -8.73 -38.03 0.06
CA TRP A 579 -7.42 -38.65 0.22
C TRP A 579 -6.60 -38.49 -1.05
N LEU A 580 -5.40 -37.91 -0.90
CA LEU A 580 -4.41 -37.81 -1.95
C LEU A 580 -3.39 -38.95 -1.80
N ASN A 581 -3.33 -39.83 -2.80
CA ASN A 581 -2.42 -40.95 -2.90
C ASN A 581 -1.21 -40.60 -3.78
N CYS A 582 -0.04 -40.49 -3.15
CA CYS A 582 1.21 -40.17 -3.82
C CYS A 582 2.19 -41.36 -3.89
N THR A 583 1.73 -42.59 -3.65
CA THR A 583 2.61 -43.77 -3.58
C THR A 583 3.33 -44.10 -4.88
N SER A 584 2.81 -43.65 -6.03
CA SER A 584 3.47 -43.82 -7.33
C SER A 584 4.71 -42.93 -7.50
N MET A 585 4.89 -41.91 -6.65
CA MET A 585 6.02 -40.98 -6.71
C MET A 585 7.26 -41.51 -5.97
N THR A 586 7.30 -42.78 -5.59
CA THR A 586 8.41 -43.36 -4.83
C THR A 586 9.70 -43.43 -5.66
N GLY A 587 10.73 -42.72 -5.20
CA GLY A 587 12.13 -43.04 -5.46
C GLY A 587 12.67 -43.96 -4.38
N VAL A 588 13.70 -44.73 -4.71
CA VAL A 588 14.43 -45.64 -3.81
C VAL A 588 14.58 -44.99 -2.42
N ASP A 589 13.99 -45.63 -1.40
CA ASP A 589 14.01 -45.28 0.05
C ASP A 589 13.03 -44.22 0.63
N PHE A 590 12.14 -43.58 -0.15
CA PHE A 590 11.16 -42.61 0.40
C PHE A 590 9.70 -43.04 0.21
N MET A 591 9.02 -43.37 1.31
CA MET A 591 7.58 -43.66 1.29
C MET A 591 6.75 -42.39 1.34
N VAL A 592 6.47 -41.82 0.16
CA VAL A 592 5.39 -40.85 0.02
C VAL A 592 4.05 -41.62 0.15
N GLY A 593 3.26 -41.26 1.15
CA GLY A 593 2.08 -42.03 1.54
C GLY A 593 0.76 -41.50 0.97
N ARG A 594 -0.33 -41.85 1.67
CA ARG A 594 -1.66 -41.27 1.51
C ARG A 594 -1.84 -40.10 2.50
N TYR A 595 -2.39 -38.99 2.04
CA TYR A 595 -2.62 -37.79 2.84
C TYR A 595 -4.10 -37.43 2.83
N GLN A 596 -4.65 -37.13 4.00
CA GLN A 596 -5.98 -36.56 4.11
C GLN A 596 -5.90 -35.07 3.81
N VAL A 597 -6.68 -34.63 2.82
CA VAL A 597 -6.73 -33.24 2.35
C VAL A 597 -8.21 -32.85 2.26
N PRO A 598 -8.68 -31.88 3.07
CA PRO A 598 -10.07 -31.44 2.97
C PRO A 598 -10.33 -30.75 1.64
N LEU A 599 -11.55 -30.86 1.11
CA LEU A 599 -12.01 -30.16 -0.09
C LEU A 599 -11.20 -30.43 -1.38
N ILE A 600 -10.42 -31.51 -1.46
CA ILE A 600 -9.75 -31.90 -2.71
C ILE A 600 -10.72 -32.66 -3.62
N ALA A 601 -10.77 -32.31 -4.92
CA ALA A 601 -11.61 -33.02 -5.87
C ALA A 601 -11.06 -34.42 -6.20
N ASN A 602 -11.96 -35.33 -6.54
CA ASN A 602 -11.58 -36.66 -7.02
C ASN A 602 -10.99 -36.55 -8.43
N ARG A 603 -9.71 -36.91 -8.60
CA ARG A 603 -9.00 -36.78 -9.88
C ARG A 603 -7.66 -37.50 -9.87
N THR A 604 -7.17 -37.84 -11.06
CA THR A 604 -5.77 -38.20 -11.29
C THR A 604 -4.99 -36.99 -11.79
N PHE A 605 -3.80 -36.81 -11.25
CA PHE A 605 -2.84 -35.78 -11.62
C PHE A 605 -1.53 -36.43 -12.09
N SER A 606 -0.79 -35.76 -12.95
CA SER A 606 0.56 -36.17 -13.31
C SER A 606 1.58 -35.68 -12.27
N GLY A 607 2.72 -36.35 -12.19
CA GLY A 607 3.82 -35.89 -11.35
C GLY A 607 4.38 -34.54 -11.80
N ALA A 608 4.31 -34.21 -13.09
CA ALA A 608 4.59 -32.87 -13.59
C ALA A 608 3.67 -31.79 -12.96
N GLN A 609 2.37 -32.08 -12.79
CA GLN A 609 1.43 -31.19 -12.10
C GLN A 609 1.75 -31.06 -10.61
N MET A 610 2.15 -32.15 -9.94
CA MET A 610 2.59 -32.11 -8.55
C MET A 610 3.83 -31.24 -8.36
N ILE A 611 4.85 -31.43 -9.22
CA ILE A 611 6.08 -30.62 -9.20
C ILE A 611 5.74 -29.15 -9.47
N ALA A 612 4.90 -28.86 -10.46
CA ALA A 612 4.46 -27.51 -10.75
C ALA A 612 3.75 -26.86 -9.55
N ALA A 613 2.92 -27.61 -8.83
CA ALA A 613 2.23 -27.13 -7.64
C ALA A 613 3.19 -26.83 -6.48
N VAL A 614 4.23 -27.65 -6.28
CA VAL A 614 5.29 -27.37 -5.29
C VAL A 614 6.04 -26.10 -5.66
N LEU A 615 6.46 -25.94 -6.92
CA LEU A 615 7.18 -24.75 -7.37
C LEU A 615 6.30 -23.49 -7.23
N ASP A 616 5.03 -23.57 -7.60
CA ASP A 616 4.09 -22.44 -7.49
C ASP A 616 3.80 -22.08 -6.02
N LEU A 617 3.77 -23.07 -5.12
CA LEU A 617 3.69 -22.83 -3.68
C LEU A 617 4.90 -22.02 -3.18
N PHE A 618 6.12 -22.42 -3.55
CA PHE A 618 7.35 -21.74 -3.15
C PHE A 618 7.45 -20.34 -3.76
N LEU A 619 7.13 -20.16 -5.05
CA LEU A 619 7.09 -18.83 -5.67
C LEU A 619 6.07 -17.91 -4.99
N THR A 620 4.87 -18.44 -4.68
CA THR A 620 3.86 -17.68 -3.93
C THR A 620 4.39 -17.31 -2.55
N TYR A 621 5.04 -18.25 -1.85
CA TYR A 621 5.66 -17.99 -0.53
C TYR A 621 6.77 -16.93 -0.60
N PHE A 622 7.72 -17.00 -1.54
CA PHE A 622 8.79 -16.01 -1.65
C PHE A 622 8.29 -14.61 -2.00
N TRP A 623 7.19 -14.52 -2.74
CA TRP A 623 6.50 -13.26 -3.00
C TRP A 623 5.85 -12.69 -1.73
N ILE A 624 5.24 -13.56 -0.93
CA ILE A 624 4.53 -13.27 0.32
C ILE A 624 5.47 -12.94 1.48
N ASP A 625 6.62 -13.61 1.58
CA ASP A 625 7.63 -13.52 2.66
C ASP A 625 8.21 -12.09 2.80
N LYS A 626 8.02 -11.27 1.77
CA LYS A 626 8.45 -9.87 1.72
C LYS A 626 7.32 -8.94 2.17
N LYS A 627 6.98 -8.99 3.45
CA LYS A 627 5.90 -8.18 4.01
C LYS A 627 6.16 -6.68 3.83
N TRP A 628 5.38 -6.06 2.97
CA TRP A 628 5.14 -4.62 2.99
C TRP A 628 3.78 -4.41 3.66
N ILE A 629 3.79 -4.06 4.95
CA ILE A 629 2.56 -3.90 5.74
C ILE A 629 2.01 -2.49 5.62
N THR A 630 0.86 -2.29 4.98
CA THR A 630 0.21 -0.98 4.98
C THR A 630 -0.87 -0.90 6.06
N ASP A 631 -0.68 -0.02 7.05
CA ASP A 631 -1.73 0.32 8.03
C ASP A 631 -2.56 1.51 7.56
N VAL A 632 -3.41 1.26 6.57
CA VAL A 632 -4.23 2.28 5.89
C VAL A 632 -5.27 2.89 6.79
N ALA A 633 -5.78 2.04 7.68
CA ALA A 633 -6.87 2.30 8.56
C ALA A 633 -6.70 3.62 9.31
N MET A 634 -5.49 3.81 9.79
CA MET A 634 -5.16 4.91 10.68
C MET A 634 -4.93 6.23 9.93
N TYR A 635 -4.66 6.19 8.62
CA TYR A 635 -4.41 7.39 7.82
C TYR A 635 -5.70 8.00 7.25
N ASP A 636 -6.66 7.18 6.83
CA ASP A 636 -7.89 7.66 6.18
C ASP A 636 -8.68 8.65 7.06
N VAL A 637 -8.69 8.44 8.37
CA VAL A 637 -9.41 9.29 9.34
C VAL A 637 -8.63 10.56 9.70
N THR A 638 -7.31 10.54 9.56
CA THR A 638 -6.41 11.59 10.06
C THR A 638 -5.88 12.51 8.95
N VAL A 639 -6.08 12.11 7.70
CA VAL A 639 -5.67 12.84 6.50
C VAL A 639 -6.70 13.93 6.14
N PRO A 640 -6.26 15.15 5.77
CA PRO A 640 -7.15 16.20 5.30
C PRO A 640 -7.95 15.78 4.06
N GLN A 641 -9.21 16.23 3.97
CA GLN A 641 -10.12 15.89 2.86
C GLN A 641 -9.58 16.31 1.48
N SER A 642 -8.73 17.33 1.43
CA SER A 642 -8.07 17.80 0.22
C SER A 642 -6.56 17.85 0.45
N ILE A 643 -5.80 17.28 -0.48
CA ILE A 643 -4.35 17.28 -0.50
C ILE A 643 -3.88 17.85 -1.82
N ILE A 644 -2.86 18.69 -1.77
CA ILE A 644 -2.16 19.19 -2.95
C ILE A 644 -0.90 18.35 -3.15
N MET A 645 -0.73 17.75 -4.31
CA MET A 645 0.45 16.97 -4.65
C MET A 645 1.38 17.77 -5.55
N CYS A 646 2.66 17.87 -5.19
CA CYS A 646 3.68 18.57 -5.97
C CYS A 646 4.60 17.59 -6.68
#